data_AF-A0AAV4PU23-F1
#
_entry.id   AF-A0AAV4PU23-F1
#
_cell.length_a   1.000
_cell.length_b   1.000
_cell.length_c   1.000
_cell.angle_alpha   90.00
_cell.angle_beta   90.00
_cell.angle_gamma   90.00
#
_symmetry.space_group_name_H-M   'P 1'
#
loop_
_entity.id
_entity.type
_entity.pdbx_description
1 polymer ?
#
loop_
_entity_poly.entity_id
_entity_poly.type
_entity_poly.pdbx_seq_one_letter_code
_entity_poly.pdbx_strand_id
1 'polypeptide(L)'
;MHDKQYIFNIETKYCRFLFLSVTDSEQPGIFKAGASDLERHTMSTDGKRKRVAVIGGGVCGICSVKTLKEEDIEPVCFEKTGFFGGTWRYHEDDVDGLAAVSWATVANNSKEMSAISDFPPPKDVPNYLPQKKIYELVCMYVNKFDVMRHMHFNHEVLSVRKTEDYETTGRWTVTVKNLLTNKVMTDVYDGVFVCTGQFGYPNMPSFPGQEKFKGRILHSKQLRTFECFKNERVVVVGIGCSGVDAATETSNVAEQVYLSSRNGAWIFPRLGPYGLPFDMCYLRRWSDFIYRSLPYSWTSWMFQRNLERMKFNHSLYGVKPPNHVWAQDPVLTDILPSRILSGHIIVKNNIKTFTESGVIFEGETKIIEADTVIMATGYNWKFPFLEEGVLTKDGDCLNLYKCVYPAQLPHPTLAILGFMLPLGPGFPLGESQCRWAALLMSGKVKLPSSKEMLADVRKRYEINIKRYKKSDRLTTRVDYIEYMDDLTSQFGAKPNLLKIFFTDQKLFWALWLGPSLPYQYRLQGPHKWEGAREAILTCKERMEAPLRKTGHRKTKRKFQGFPLKLLLAFIVFWFWISVLFVVDEIWRHEVLLNHSDAIVRPQPTSFVSTFLLPNFLSPRSASSERMEVTKRVAVIGAGPCGLGAVKSLKDEGLEPVCFERTGQMGGLWRYHDEDMDGVASVMKTTIINTSKEIGACSLCPPPAEYPNYMHHTLMYKYICMLAEQGDCVRHIKFYHETKKIEKAEDYEKTGRWTVTCKNTQTGELVTDTFDAVCVCIGHHVYPNEPTFPKQEEFEGKIMHTHSLKKVDGYEDLKIVVVGVGNSGMDAAVELSAVAKKVYLSSRRGTWVLPRVGPKGHPFDAIFIRRYLHLLQRILPFNLICYVTEKQINDRFNHDMYNLTPNHRILSQHPTVSDTLPIKLLSGTVVIRGGIKHFTKKGVVFDGEEEETDVDAVILATGYKIKFSFLSDDILPVEDNKVRLYKFIFPPHLPHPTLAVLGLIQPSGPGFPVGEMQCRWTARIMSGNLKLPSEVAMNADIDKKLEYIRKRYVDSPRHTLQVDFISYQDELAEEIGAKPNLLKLALTDPKLFWVIFTGPSLAYQYRLQGPHSWSGARDAILTYKERVVAPLLKPGQKYRKYGGTKIMKLLYLLPILYLFYILFFN
;
A
#
# COMPACT_ATOMS: atom_id res chain seq x y z
N MET A 1 4.25 -35.97 -25.71
CA MET A 1 4.30 -35.39 -27.08
C MET A 1 2.93 -34.92 -27.61
N HIS A 2 1.85 -34.90 -26.81
CA HIS A 2 0.57 -34.30 -27.20
C HIS A 2 0.28 -32.89 -26.64
N ASP A 3 1.17 -32.30 -25.83
CA ASP A 3 0.97 -30.97 -25.21
C ASP A 3 1.54 -29.77 -25.98
N LYS A 4 2.28 -29.98 -27.08
CA LYS A 4 2.85 -28.86 -27.86
C LYS A 4 1.87 -28.24 -28.87
N GLN A 5 0.74 -28.90 -29.13
CA GLN A 5 -0.24 -28.45 -30.14
C GLN A 5 -1.35 -27.57 -29.54
N TYR A 6 -1.52 -27.57 -28.22
CA TYR A 6 -2.49 -26.71 -27.52
C TYR A 6 -1.98 -25.27 -27.33
N ILE A 7 -0.65 -25.09 -27.21
CA ILE A 7 0.01 -23.77 -27.08
C ILE A 7 0.00 -23.01 -28.41
N PHE A 8 0.14 -23.70 -29.54
CA PHE A 8 0.10 -23.08 -30.88
C PHE A 8 -1.29 -22.52 -31.25
N ASN A 9 -2.36 -23.09 -30.69
CA ASN A 9 -3.74 -22.64 -30.91
C ASN A 9 -4.13 -21.40 -30.06
N ILE A 10 -3.35 -21.06 -29.02
CA ILE A 10 -3.55 -19.86 -28.20
C ILE A 10 -2.90 -18.64 -28.85
N GLU A 11 -1.75 -18.81 -29.52
CA GLU A 11 -1.08 -17.75 -30.29
C GLU A 11 -1.94 -17.27 -31.48
N THR A 12 -2.66 -18.18 -32.15
CA THR A 12 -3.51 -17.79 -33.29
C THR A 12 -4.79 -17.04 -32.89
N LYS A 13 -5.28 -17.20 -31.65
CA LYS A 13 -6.47 -16.50 -31.14
C LYS A 13 -6.16 -15.10 -30.60
N TYR A 14 -5.01 -14.90 -29.94
CA TYR A 14 -4.61 -13.58 -29.45
C TYR A 14 -4.13 -12.64 -30.56
N CYS A 15 -3.52 -13.18 -31.63
CA CYS A 15 -3.27 -12.40 -32.84
C CYS A 15 -4.57 -12.04 -33.57
N ARG A 16 -5.62 -12.87 -33.54
CA ARG A 16 -6.92 -12.53 -34.14
C ARG A 16 -7.71 -11.46 -33.37
N PHE A 17 -7.58 -11.39 -32.04
CA PHE A 17 -8.39 -10.46 -31.24
C PHE A 17 -7.84 -9.01 -31.19
N LEU A 18 -6.52 -8.83 -31.35
CA LEU A 18 -5.92 -7.50 -31.57
C LEU A 18 -6.09 -6.99 -33.02
N PHE A 19 -6.49 -7.87 -33.95
CA PHE A 19 -6.83 -7.52 -35.33
C PHE A 19 -8.32 -7.20 -35.57
N LEU A 20 -9.22 -7.48 -34.61
CA LEU A 20 -10.68 -7.33 -34.79
C LEU A 20 -11.30 -6.04 -34.23
N SER A 21 -10.55 -5.18 -33.53
CA SER A 21 -11.08 -3.89 -33.04
C SER A 21 -10.57 -2.68 -33.81
N VAL A 22 -9.95 -2.89 -34.99
CA VAL A 22 -9.56 -1.84 -35.94
C VAL A 22 -9.81 -2.35 -37.37
N THR A 23 -11.06 -2.67 -37.70
CA THR A 23 -11.47 -2.84 -39.12
C THR A 23 -12.93 -2.44 -39.28
N ASP A 24 -13.17 -1.16 -39.55
CA ASP A 24 -14.22 -0.68 -40.44
C ASP A 24 -13.70 0.57 -41.13
N SER A 25 -12.76 0.35 -42.06
CA SER A 25 -12.49 1.11 -43.28
C SER A 25 -11.09 0.73 -43.78
N GLU A 26 -11.06 -0.08 -44.85
CA GLU A 26 -9.92 -0.33 -45.75
C GLU A 26 -8.57 -0.76 -45.13
N GLN A 27 -8.28 -2.05 -45.23
CA GLN A 27 -6.95 -2.63 -44.98
C GLN A 27 -5.90 -2.05 -45.95
N PRO A 28 -4.65 -1.82 -45.49
CA PRO A 28 -3.48 -2.22 -46.23
C PRO A 28 -2.96 -3.55 -45.66
N GLY A 29 -2.79 -4.53 -46.54
CA GLY A 29 -2.63 -5.93 -46.22
C GLY A 29 -1.40 -6.31 -45.38
N ILE A 30 -1.35 -7.60 -45.08
CA ILE A 30 -0.21 -8.34 -44.52
C ILE A 30 1.07 -7.95 -45.26
N PHE A 31 1.88 -7.06 -44.68
CA PHE A 31 3.16 -6.68 -45.26
C PHE A 31 4.17 -7.80 -45.00
N LYS A 32 4.27 -8.72 -45.96
CA LYS A 32 5.54 -9.40 -46.23
C LYS A 32 6.59 -8.31 -46.43
N ALA A 33 7.51 -8.16 -45.49
CA ALA A 33 8.73 -7.40 -45.73
C ALA A 33 9.44 -8.09 -46.91
N GLY A 34 9.48 -7.41 -48.06
CA GLY A 34 10.22 -7.87 -49.22
C GLY A 34 11.67 -8.06 -48.84
N ALA A 35 12.19 -9.27 -49.00
CA ALA A 35 13.58 -9.62 -48.80
C ALA A 35 14.50 -9.10 -49.94
N SER A 36 14.12 -8.03 -50.66
CA SER A 36 14.75 -7.66 -51.94
C SER A 36 15.27 -6.23 -52.08
N ASP A 37 15.15 -5.34 -51.09
CA ASP A 37 15.43 -3.91 -51.32
C ASP A 37 16.85 -3.45 -50.97
N LEU A 38 17.79 -4.38 -50.77
CA LEU A 38 19.21 -4.03 -50.63
C LEU A 38 19.93 -3.74 -51.97
N GLU A 39 19.25 -3.86 -53.11
CA GLU A 39 19.89 -3.75 -54.44
C GLU A 39 19.46 -2.56 -55.30
N ARG A 40 18.63 -1.62 -54.81
CA ARG A 40 18.20 -0.48 -55.63
C ARG A 40 18.37 0.88 -54.96
N HIS A 41 19.60 1.33 -54.73
CA HIS A 41 19.92 2.75 -54.57
C HIS A 41 21.31 3.05 -55.16
N THR A 42 21.43 2.93 -56.49
CA THR A 42 22.47 3.63 -57.25
C THR A 42 21.82 4.60 -58.22
N MET A 43 22.26 5.86 -58.11
CA MET A 43 22.01 7.01 -58.98
C MET A 43 20.85 7.95 -58.62
N SER A 44 21.19 8.98 -57.84
CA SER A 44 20.78 10.35 -58.10
C SER A 44 21.89 11.28 -57.62
N THR A 45 22.42 12.09 -58.54
CA THR A 45 23.45 13.11 -58.32
C THR A 45 22.77 14.41 -57.88
N ASP A 46 22.63 14.59 -56.57
CA ASP A 46 22.63 15.90 -55.89
C ASP A 46 23.06 15.64 -54.42
N GLY A 47 23.82 16.53 -53.80
CA GLY A 47 24.66 16.28 -52.61
C GLY A 47 24.15 15.24 -51.59
N LYS A 48 24.89 14.12 -51.44
CA LYS A 48 24.49 12.97 -50.60
C LYS A 48 24.14 13.40 -49.16
N ARG A 49 22.91 13.10 -48.75
CA ARG A 49 22.40 13.25 -47.37
C ARG A 49 23.24 12.41 -46.41
N LYS A 50 23.60 12.97 -45.24
CA LYS A 50 24.36 12.24 -44.21
C LYS A 50 23.56 11.04 -43.71
N ARG A 51 24.20 9.90 -43.51
CA ARG A 51 23.62 8.66 -43.00
C ARG A 51 24.12 8.34 -41.60
N VAL A 52 23.20 8.11 -40.65
CA VAL A 52 23.54 7.78 -39.25
C VAL A 52 22.96 6.42 -38.87
N ALA A 53 23.80 5.52 -38.38
CA ALA A 53 23.37 4.25 -37.82
C ALA A 53 22.84 4.45 -36.39
N VAL A 54 21.63 3.97 -36.10
CA VAL A 54 21.01 3.99 -34.78
C VAL A 54 20.93 2.56 -34.24
N ILE A 55 21.65 2.25 -33.18
CA ILE A 55 21.75 0.88 -32.64
C ILE A 55 20.74 0.70 -31.50
N GLY A 56 19.68 -0.07 -31.76
CA GLY A 56 18.60 -0.38 -30.83
C GLY A 56 17.35 0.49 -31.03
N GLY A 57 16.20 -0.16 -31.24
CA GLY A 57 14.86 0.40 -31.39
C GLY A 57 14.11 0.62 -30.06
N GLY A 58 14.84 0.93 -28.98
CA GLY A 58 14.26 1.38 -27.72
C GLY A 58 13.74 2.83 -27.80
N VAL A 59 13.25 3.38 -26.68
CA VAL A 59 12.71 4.76 -26.64
C VAL A 59 13.72 5.81 -27.15
N CYS A 60 15.00 5.70 -26.78
CA CYS A 60 16.04 6.61 -27.29
C CYS A 60 16.34 6.41 -28.77
N GLY A 61 16.28 5.17 -29.29
CA GLY A 61 16.44 4.91 -30.73
C GLY A 61 15.29 5.50 -31.55
N ILE A 62 14.06 5.35 -31.05
CA ILE A 62 12.86 5.95 -31.64
C ILE A 62 12.97 7.49 -31.66
N CYS A 63 13.35 8.10 -30.53
CA CYS A 63 13.58 9.55 -30.47
C CYS A 63 14.72 9.97 -31.41
N SER A 64 15.80 9.19 -31.50
CA SER A 64 16.94 9.47 -32.39
C SER A 64 16.54 9.51 -33.86
N VAL A 65 15.82 8.50 -34.34
CA VAL A 65 15.28 8.48 -35.72
C VAL A 65 14.46 9.74 -35.98
N LYS A 66 13.54 10.07 -35.07
CA LYS A 66 12.70 11.26 -35.19
C LYS A 66 13.52 12.55 -35.24
N THR A 67 14.48 12.74 -34.34
CA THR A 67 15.31 13.96 -34.30
C THR A 67 16.30 14.07 -35.45
N LEU A 68 16.81 12.95 -35.98
CA LEU A 68 17.67 12.94 -37.17
C LEU A 68 16.88 13.36 -38.41
N LYS A 69 15.63 12.91 -38.54
CA LYS A 69 14.71 13.38 -39.60
C LYS A 69 14.45 14.88 -39.51
N GLU A 70 14.22 15.42 -38.30
CA GLU A 70 14.04 16.88 -38.09
C GLU A 70 15.26 17.70 -38.53
N GLU A 71 16.44 17.09 -38.51
CA GLU A 71 17.72 17.70 -38.90
C GLU A 71 18.14 17.37 -40.33
N ASP A 72 17.23 16.81 -41.13
CA ASP A 72 17.45 16.38 -42.52
C ASP A 72 18.59 15.37 -42.69
N ILE A 73 18.80 14.51 -41.70
CA ILE A 73 19.78 13.41 -41.73
C ILE A 73 19.03 12.10 -41.97
N GLU A 74 19.60 11.16 -42.72
CA GLU A 74 19.02 9.85 -42.98
C GLU A 74 19.36 8.87 -41.84
N PRO A 75 18.38 8.42 -41.04
CA PRO A 75 18.61 7.43 -40.00
C PRO A 75 18.45 6.01 -40.54
N VAL A 76 19.33 5.11 -40.11
CA VAL A 76 19.22 3.66 -40.32
C VAL A 76 19.28 2.97 -38.97
N CYS A 77 18.13 2.49 -38.48
CA CYS A 77 18.01 1.89 -37.15
C CYS A 77 18.09 0.37 -37.22
N PHE A 78 19.03 -0.23 -36.48
CA PHE A 78 19.17 -1.68 -36.35
C PHE A 78 18.60 -2.14 -35.01
N GLU A 79 17.57 -2.99 -35.05
CA GLU A 79 16.93 -3.57 -33.88
C GLU A 79 17.15 -5.08 -33.86
N LYS A 80 17.75 -5.57 -32.77
CA LYS A 80 18.12 -6.98 -32.60
C LYS A 80 16.90 -7.89 -32.61
N THR A 81 15.78 -7.44 -32.06
CA THR A 81 14.55 -8.23 -31.92
C THR A 81 13.59 -8.03 -33.10
N GLY A 82 12.53 -8.84 -33.16
CA GLY A 82 11.45 -8.69 -34.13
C GLY A 82 10.46 -7.55 -33.82
N PHE A 83 10.73 -6.72 -32.80
CA PHE A 83 9.83 -5.68 -32.31
C PHE A 83 10.60 -4.47 -31.79
N PHE A 84 9.96 -3.30 -31.72
CA PHE A 84 10.54 -2.10 -31.09
C PHE A 84 10.04 -1.93 -29.65
N GLY A 85 10.59 -0.94 -28.94
CA GLY A 85 10.13 -0.50 -27.61
C GLY A 85 11.11 -0.82 -26.47
N GLY A 86 12.10 -1.68 -26.72
CA GLY A 86 13.14 -2.04 -25.76
C GLY A 86 12.55 -2.55 -24.44
N THR A 87 13.05 -2.03 -23.31
CA THR A 87 12.62 -2.42 -21.95
C THR A 87 11.11 -2.42 -21.73
N TRP A 88 10.37 -1.53 -22.41
CA TRP A 88 8.94 -1.34 -22.14
C TRP A 88 8.04 -2.24 -22.97
N ARG A 89 8.59 -3.02 -23.90
CA ARG A 89 7.85 -4.10 -24.55
C ARG A 89 7.99 -5.36 -23.71
N TYR A 90 6.89 -5.81 -23.11
CA TYR A 90 6.84 -7.11 -22.43
C TYR A 90 7.08 -8.24 -23.43
N HIS A 91 7.92 -9.19 -23.05
CA HIS A 91 8.24 -10.43 -23.76
C HIS A 91 8.59 -11.49 -22.70
N GLU A 92 8.37 -12.77 -23.01
CA GLU A 92 8.60 -13.86 -22.04
C GLU A 92 10.05 -14.32 -22.01
N ASP A 93 10.74 -14.28 -23.16
CA ASP A 93 12.08 -14.80 -23.31
C ASP A 93 13.12 -14.07 -22.44
N ASP A 94 14.12 -14.81 -21.96
CA ASP A 94 15.31 -14.23 -21.32
C ASP A 94 16.46 -14.16 -22.32
N VAL A 95 16.46 -13.10 -23.14
CA VAL A 95 17.49 -12.88 -24.16
C VAL A 95 18.67 -12.11 -23.56
N ASP A 96 19.89 -12.57 -23.80
CA ASP A 96 21.11 -11.88 -23.33
C ASP A 96 21.26 -10.49 -23.98
N GLY A 97 21.65 -9.51 -23.17
CA GLY A 97 21.74 -8.11 -23.56
C GLY A 97 20.40 -7.37 -23.72
N LEU A 98 19.26 -8.07 -23.70
CA LEU A 98 17.92 -7.45 -23.77
C LEU A 98 17.36 -7.20 -22.37
N ALA A 99 16.92 -5.97 -22.11
CA ALA A 99 16.24 -5.65 -20.86
C ALA A 99 14.85 -6.31 -20.79
N ALA A 100 14.40 -6.60 -19.58
CA ALA A 100 13.09 -7.19 -19.33
C ALA A 100 12.34 -6.44 -18.23
N VAL A 101 11.02 -6.60 -18.25
CA VAL A 101 10.08 -5.94 -17.35
C VAL A 101 9.00 -6.94 -16.94
N SER A 102 8.55 -6.90 -15.69
CA SER A 102 7.45 -7.77 -15.24
C SER A 102 6.10 -7.20 -15.68
N TRP A 103 5.09 -8.06 -15.79
CA TRP A 103 3.74 -7.66 -16.16
C TRP A 103 3.12 -6.65 -15.16
N ALA A 104 3.49 -6.76 -13.88
CA ALA A 104 3.00 -5.88 -12.82
C ALA A 104 3.72 -4.52 -12.74
N THR A 105 4.71 -4.25 -13.59
CA THR A 105 5.53 -3.04 -13.49
C THR A 105 4.70 -1.78 -13.80
N VAL A 106 4.75 -0.82 -12.87
CA VAL A 106 4.18 0.53 -13.02
C VAL A 106 5.30 1.56 -12.95
N ALA A 107 5.23 2.57 -13.82
CA ALA A 107 6.20 3.64 -13.86
C ALA A 107 6.32 4.36 -12.50
N ASN A 108 7.54 4.79 -12.19
CA ASN A 108 7.86 5.53 -10.98
C ASN A 108 7.68 7.05 -11.13
N ASN A 109 7.51 7.53 -12.37
CA ASN A 109 7.27 8.93 -12.67
C ASN A 109 5.87 9.12 -13.26
N SER A 110 5.30 10.29 -12.99
CA SER A 110 3.98 10.64 -13.51
C SER A 110 4.01 10.87 -15.02
N LYS A 111 2.87 10.67 -15.67
CA LYS A 111 2.72 10.74 -17.13
C LYS A 111 3.22 12.06 -17.72
N GLU A 112 2.95 13.19 -17.07
CA GLU A 112 3.37 14.51 -17.58
C GLU A 112 4.86 14.79 -17.31
N MET A 113 5.42 14.28 -16.20
CA MET A 113 6.85 14.45 -15.88
C MET A 113 7.74 13.55 -16.75
N SER A 114 7.21 12.40 -17.19
CA SER A 114 7.91 11.43 -18.05
C SER A 114 7.55 11.55 -19.53
N ALA A 115 6.73 12.53 -19.92
CA ALA A 115 6.36 12.74 -21.31
C ALA A 115 7.57 13.06 -22.20
N ILE A 116 7.46 12.68 -23.48
CA ILE A 116 8.33 13.24 -24.52
C ILE A 116 7.89 14.69 -24.75
N SER A 117 8.83 15.64 -24.87
CA SER A 117 8.56 17.07 -24.69
C SER A 117 7.62 17.71 -25.72
N ASP A 118 7.34 17.04 -26.84
CA ASP A 118 6.39 17.46 -27.89
C ASP A 118 5.22 16.49 -28.10
N PHE A 119 5.08 15.53 -27.19
CA PHE A 119 4.06 14.49 -27.25
C PHE A 119 3.47 14.21 -25.86
N PRO A 120 2.55 15.06 -25.38
CA PRO A 120 1.85 14.81 -24.13
C PRO A 120 1.05 13.50 -24.22
N PRO A 121 1.04 12.68 -23.16
CA PRO A 121 0.13 11.54 -23.08
C PRO A 121 -1.33 11.98 -23.15
N PRO A 122 -2.24 11.13 -23.67
CA PRO A 122 -3.67 11.41 -23.64
C PRO A 122 -4.19 11.76 -22.24
N LYS A 123 -5.18 12.64 -22.16
CA LYS A 123 -5.68 13.16 -20.87
C LYS A 123 -6.31 12.07 -19.99
N ASP A 124 -6.89 11.05 -20.60
CA ASP A 124 -7.63 9.96 -19.97
C ASP A 124 -6.74 8.81 -19.47
N VAL A 125 -5.47 8.74 -19.89
CA VAL A 125 -4.57 7.71 -19.37
C VAL A 125 -4.19 7.97 -17.90
N PRO A 126 -3.92 6.90 -17.11
CA PRO A 126 -3.59 7.03 -15.70
C PRO A 126 -2.32 7.84 -15.46
N ASN A 127 -2.21 8.41 -14.26
CA ASN A 127 -1.10 9.29 -13.91
C ASN A 127 0.21 8.54 -13.72
N TYR A 128 0.17 7.31 -13.20
CA TYR A 128 1.30 6.39 -13.19
C TYR A 128 1.00 5.27 -14.18
N LEU A 129 1.80 5.16 -15.23
CA LEU A 129 1.48 4.28 -16.35
C LEU A 129 1.97 2.85 -16.08
N PRO A 130 1.11 1.84 -16.16
CA PRO A 130 1.55 0.46 -16.31
C PRO A 130 2.41 0.29 -17.56
N GLN A 131 3.32 -0.69 -17.54
CA GLN A 131 4.24 -0.97 -18.66
C GLN A 131 3.52 -1.09 -20.01
N LYS A 132 2.37 -1.78 -20.07
CA LYS A 132 1.55 -1.88 -21.29
C LYS A 132 1.12 -0.51 -21.84
N LYS A 133 0.72 0.41 -20.96
CA LYS A 133 0.30 1.76 -21.36
C LYS A 133 1.47 2.59 -21.86
N ILE A 134 2.66 2.40 -21.30
CA ILE A 134 3.88 3.03 -21.86
C ILE A 134 4.13 2.50 -23.27
N TYR A 135 4.03 1.19 -23.49
CA TYR A 135 4.23 0.63 -24.82
C TYR A 135 3.21 1.15 -25.84
N GLU A 136 1.93 1.25 -25.47
CA GLU A 136 0.89 1.88 -26.31
C GLU A 136 1.26 3.32 -26.70
N LEU A 137 1.75 4.15 -25.77
CA LEU A 137 2.21 5.50 -26.08
C LEU A 137 3.41 5.51 -27.02
N VAL A 138 4.34 4.57 -26.87
CA VAL A 138 5.49 4.41 -27.77
C VAL A 138 5.01 4.05 -29.17
N CYS A 139 4.05 3.14 -29.33
CA CYS A 139 3.43 2.83 -30.62
C CYS A 139 2.76 4.06 -31.26
N MET A 140 2.01 4.85 -30.47
CA MET A 140 1.41 6.10 -30.97
C MET A 140 2.48 7.09 -31.46
N TYR A 141 3.59 7.22 -30.74
CA TYR A 141 4.70 8.09 -31.12
C TYR A 141 5.37 7.62 -32.41
N VAL A 142 5.68 6.33 -32.51
CA VAL A 142 6.30 5.70 -33.68
C VAL A 142 5.45 5.89 -34.94
N ASN A 143 4.13 5.71 -34.83
CA ASN A 143 3.19 5.91 -35.93
C ASN A 143 3.09 7.40 -36.32
N LYS A 144 2.97 8.31 -35.35
CA LYS A 144 2.83 9.75 -35.61
C LYS A 144 4.03 10.33 -36.37
N PHE A 145 5.24 9.87 -36.08
CA PHE A 145 6.47 10.40 -36.66
C PHE A 145 7.07 9.50 -37.76
N ASP A 146 6.34 8.47 -38.19
CA ASP A 146 6.74 7.54 -39.26
C ASP A 146 8.16 6.99 -39.04
N VAL A 147 8.41 6.48 -37.84
CA VAL A 147 9.73 5.98 -37.41
C VAL A 147 10.00 4.58 -37.97
N MET A 148 8.95 3.77 -38.15
CA MET A 148 9.06 2.35 -38.53
C MET A 148 9.82 2.11 -39.84
N ARG A 149 9.71 3.02 -40.82
CA ARG A 149 10.35 2.87 -42.13
C ARG A 149 11.87 2.85 -42.09
N HIS A 150 12.44 3.36 -41.01
CA HIS A 150 13.88 3.43 -40.79
C HIS A 150 14.39 2.28 -39.91
N MET A 151 13.55 1.33 -39.50
CA MET A 151 13.91 0.24 -38.61
C MET A 151 14.11 -1.08 -39.37
N HIS A 152 15.26 -1.69 -39.15
CA HIS A 152 15.61 -3.03 -39.58
C HIS A 152 15.53 -3.97 -38.38
N PHE A 153 14.44 -4.74 -38.30
CA PHE A 153 14.22 -5.74 -37.24
C PHE A 153 15.02 -7.01 -37.47
N ASN A 154 15.29 -7.76 -36.40
CA ASN A 154 16.12 -8.97 -36.43
C ASN A 154 17.52 -8.69 -37.01
N HIS A 155 18.06 -7.49 -36.79
CA HIS A 155 19.39 -7.08 -37.22
C HIS A 155 20.25 -6.79 -35.99
N GLU A 156 21.15 -7.70 -35.67
CA GLU A 156 22.09 -7.55 -34.56
C GLU A 156 23.36 -6.86 -35.05
N VAL A 157 23.72 -5.73 -34.43
CA VAL A 157 25.00 -5.08 -34.70
C VAL A 157 26.11 -5.86 -34.01
N LEU A 158 27.06 -6.38 -34.81
CA LEU A 158 28.19 -7.18 -34.34
C LEU A 158 29.42 -6.32 -34.03
N SER A 159 29.68 -5.30 -34.84
CA SER A 159 30.82 -4.41 -34.61
C SER A 159 30.62 -3.01 -35.18
N VAL A 160 31.19 -2.01 -34.50
CA VAL A 160 31.32 -0.61 -34.91
C VAL A 160 32.80 -0.26 -34.79
N ARG A 161 33.41 0.07 -35.93
CA ARG A 161 34.85 0.38 -36.03
C ARG A 161 35.06 1.70 -36.74
N LYS A 162 36.14 2.39 -36.41
CA LYS A 162 36.60 3.55 -37.19
C LYS A 162 36.93 3.12 -38.61
N THR A 163 36.60 3.96 -39.60
CA THR A 163 37.11 3.77 -40.97
C THR A 163 38.62 4.05 -41.01
N GLU A 164 39.30 3.59 -42.06
CA GLU A 164 40.74 3.88 -42.25
C GLU A 164 41.01 5.39 -42.35
N ASP A 165 40.05 6.15 -42.91
CA ASP A 165 40.08 7.60 -43.05
C ASP A 165 39.33 8.32 -41.91
N TYR A 166 39.18 7.71 -40.74
CA TYR A 166 38.43 8.29 -39.62
C TYR A 166 38.99 9.63 -39.15
N GLU A 167 40.31 9.79 -39.12
CA GLU A 167 40.92 11.04 -38.63
C GLU A 167 40.55 12.25 -39.49
N THR A 168 40.24 12.05 -40.78
CA THR A 168 39.79 13.12 -41.69
C THR A 168 38.27 13.18 -41.81
N THR A 169 37.57 12.04 -41.81
CA THR A 169 36.14 11.99 -42.13
C THR A 169 35.22 11.79 -40.92
N GLY A 170 35.72 11.22 -39.84
CA GLY A 170 34.94 10.85 -38.66
C GLY A 170 33.93 9.71 -38.87
N ARG A 171 34.03 8.95 -39.97
CA ARG A 171 33.04 7.93 -40.36
C ARG A 171 33.26 6.58 -39.69
N TRP A 172 32.21 5.78 -39.63
CA TRP A 172 32.22 4.50 -38.93
C TRP A 172 31.79 3.36 -39.84
N THR A 173 32.50 2.23 -39.76
CA THR A 173 32.13 0.96 -40.36
C THR A 173 31.26 0.18 -39.38
N VAL A 174 30.02 -0.12 -39.76
CA VAL A 174 29.07 -0.88 -38.93
C VAL A 174 28.79 -2.23 -39.59
N THR A 175 29.03 -3.31 -38.85
CA THR A 175 28.75 -4.69 -39.29
C THR A 175 27.54 -5.23 -38.56
N VAL A 176 26.58 -5.75 -39.34
CA VAL A 176 25.26 -6.15 -38.88
C VAL A 176 24.95 -7.56 -39.39
N LYS A 177 24.41 -8.41 -38.52
CA LYS A 177 23.93 -9.74 -38.86
C LYS A 177 22.41 -9.75 -38.89
N ASN A 178 21.84 -10.14 -40.03
CA ASN A 178 20.43 -10.49 -40.11
C ASN A 178 20.21 -11.85 -39.44
N LEU A 179 19.46 -11.89 -38.34
CA LEU A 179 19.25 -13.08 -37.53
C LEU A 179 18.30 -14.10 -38.19
N LEU A 180 17.50 -13.67 -39.17
CA LEU A 180 16.60 -14.56 -39.91
C LEU A 180 17.34 -15.30 -41.04
N THR A 181 18.22 -14.60 -41.78
CA THR A 181 18.95 -15.17 -42.92
C THR A 181 20.38 -15.58 -42.59
N ASN A 182 20.88 -15.23 -41.40
CA ASN A 182 22.29 -15.31 -41.00
C ASN A 182 23.28 -14.52 -41.88
N LYS A 183 22.80 -13.71 -42.84
CA LYS A 183 23.66 -12.88 -43.69
C LYS A 183 24.29 -11.76 -42.87
N VAL A 184 25.60 -11.59 -43.00
CA VAL A 184 26.36 -10.48 -42.43
C VAL A 184 26.55 -9.41 -43.49
N MET A 185 26.32 -8.15 -43.12
CA MET A 185 26.45 -6.98 -43.99
C MET A 185 27.32 -5.95 -43.28
N THR A 186 28.14 -5.24 -44.04
CA THR A 186 29.00 -4.18 -43.53
C THR A 186 28.80 -2.95 -44.39
N ASP A 187 28.58 -1.80 -43.76
CA ASP A 187 28.35 -0.52 -44.45
C ASP A 187 28.96 0.64 -43.65
N VAL A 188 29.16 1.78 -44.31
CA VAL A 188 29.80 2.98 -43.75
C VAL A 188 28.76 4.06 -43.46
N TYR A 189 28.87 4.68 -42.29
CA TYR A 189 27.97 5.72 -41.80
C TYR A 189 28.73 6.96 -41.37
N ASP A 190 28.12 8.14 -41.55
CA ASP A 190 28.68 9.43 -41.12
C ASP A 190 28.63 9.60 -39.59
N GLY A 191 27.80 8.81 -38.92
CA GLY A 191 27.73 8.76 -37.47
C GLY A 191 27.02 7.53 -36.93
N VAL A 192 27.18 7.31 -35.62
CA VAL A 192 26.61 6.16 -34.91
C VAL A 192 26.00 6.62 -33.59
N PHE A 193 24.71 6.33 -33.39
CA PHE A 193 23.98 6.57 -32.16
C PHE A 193 23.69 5.24 -31.46
N VAL A 194 24.29 5.04 -30.29
CA VAL A 194 24.15 3.82 -29.48
C VAL A 194 22.99 3.97 -28.49
N CYS A 195 21.92 3.21 -28.68
CA CYS A 195 20.66 3.32 -27.93
C CYS A 195 20.25 2.00 -27.25
N THR A 196 21.21 1.14 -26.90
CA THR A 196 20.98 -0.23 -26.39
C THR A 196 20.56 -0.31 -24.93
N GLY A 197 20.54 0.81 -24.19
CA GLY A 197 20.18 0.86 -22.77
C GLY A 197 21.23 0.26 -21.82
N GLN A 198 20.87 0.10 -20.53
CA GLN A 198 21.82 -0.26 -19.46
C GLN A 198 21.33 -1.36 -18.50
N PHE A 199 20.23 -2.05 -18.83
CA PHE A 199 19.57 -3.03 -17.96
C PHE A 199 19.46 -4.42 -18.62
N GLY A 200 20.35 -4.74 -19.56
CA GLY A 200 20.35 -6.02 -20.27
C GLY A 200 21.10 -7.15 -19.55
N TYR A 201 22.13 -6.82 -18.76
CA TYR A 201 23.03 -7.81 -18.15
C TYR A 201 22.81 -7.89 -16.64
N PRO A 202 22.31 -9.00 -16.08
CA PRO A 202 22.05 -9.12 -14.64
C PRO A 202 23.34 -9.09 -13.83
N ASN A 203 23.30 -8.51 -12.63
CA ASN A 203 24.39 -8.60 -11.66
C ASN A 203 24.10 -9.69 -10.64
N MET A 204 24.80 -10.83 -10.73
CA MET A 204 24.60 -12.00 -9.87
C MET A 204 25.79 -12.16 -8.91
N PRO A 205 25.75 -11.55 -7.70
CA PRO A 205 26.79 -11.77 -6.71
C PRO A 205 26.76 -13.21 -6.18
N SER A 206 27.95 -13.75 -5.87
CA SER A 206 28.09 -15.07 -5.25
C SER A 206 28.10 -14.97 -3.73
N PHE A 207 27.44 -15.92 -3.06
CA PHE A 207 27.39 -16.04 -1.61
C PHE A 207 27.97 -17.39 -1.15
N PRO A 208 28.54 -17.47 0.06
CA PRO A 208 29.01 -18.75 0.61
C PRO A 208 27.89 -19.80 0.66
N GLY A 209 28.18 -21.04 0.26
CA GLY A 209 27.26 -22.17 0.29
C GLY A 209 26.17 -22.15 -0.78
N GLN A 210 26.19 -21.18 -1.70
CA GLN A 210 25.14 -21.00 -2.72
C GLN A 210 25.01 -22.23 -3.63
N GLU A 211 26.11 -22.93 -3.88
CA GLU A 211 26.18 -24.18 -4.64
C GLU A 211 25.43 -25.36 -3.98
N LYS A 212 25.16 -25.27 -2.67
CA LYS A 212 24.46 -26.32 -1.91
C LYS A 212 22.95 -26.16 -1.94
N PHE A 213 22.45 -24.98 -2.30
CA PHE A 213 21.03 -24.65 -2.22
C PHE A 213 20.24 -25.46 -3.25
N LYS A 214 19.28 -26.26 -2.78
CA LYS A 214 18.45 -27.12 -3.64
C LYS A 214 17.29 -26.38 -4.30
N GLY A 215 16.94 -25.19 -3.79
CA GLY A 215 15.89 -24.34 -4.34
C GLY A 215 16.32 -23.55 -5.57
N ARG A 216 15.44 -22.64 -6.02
CA ARG A 216 15.65 -21.86 -7.25
C ARG A 216 16.35 -20.54 -6.95
N ILE A 217 17.34 -20.16 -7.76
CA ILE A 217 17.95 -18.82 -7.70
C ILE A 217 17.69 -18.09 -9.01
N LEU A 218 16.99 -16.96 -8.93
CA LEU A 218 16.57 -16.18 -10.10
C LEU A 218 17.09 -14.75 -9.96
N HIS A 219 17.45 -14.10 -11.06
CA HIS A 219 17.60 -12.65 -11.07
C HIS A 219 16.26 -11.96 -11.25
N SER A 220 16.10 -10.73 -10.74
CA SER A 220 14.90 -9.90 -10.96
C SER A 220 14.54 -9.71 -12.45
N LYS A 221 15.52 -9.82 -13.36
CA LYS A 221 15.36 -9.81 -14.82
C LYS A 221 14.49 -10.97 -15.31
N GLN A 222 14.45 -12.09 -14.61
CA GLN A 222 13.69 -13.30 -15.00
C GLN A 222 12.25 -13.29 -14.47
N LEU A 223 11.86 -12.28 -13.68
CA LEU A 223 10.50 -12.18 -13.16
C LEU A 223 9.55 -11.66 -14.24
N ARG A 224 8.61 -12.51 -14.67
CA ARG A 224 7.57 -12.19 -15.66
C ARG A 224 6.22 -12.06 -14.99
N THR A 225 5.81 -13.15 -14.35
CA THR A 225 4.59 -13.32 -13.55
C THR A 225 4.98 -13.84 -12.16
N PHE A 226 4.03 -13.85 -11.22
CA PHE A 226 4.30 -14.22 -9.82
C PHE A 226 3.61 -15.49 -9.36
N GLU A 227 2.70 -16.07 -10.16
CA GLU A 227 1.94 -17.27 -9.78
C GLU A 227 2.83 -18.48 -9.48
N CYS A 228 4.02 -18.55 -10.09
CA CYS A 228 5.01 -19.61 -9.83
C CYS A 228 5.62 -19.60 -8.42
N PHE A 229 5.29 -18.62 -7.59
CA PHE A 229 5.70 -18.53 -6.18
C PHE A 229 4.58 -18.92 -5.20
N LYS A 230 3.44 -19.40 -5.70
CA LYS A 230 2.30 -19.78 -4.86
C LYS A 230 2.72 -20.82 -3.83
N ASN A 231 2.39 -20.56 -2.56
CA ASN A 231 2.77 -21.40 -1.41
C ASN A 231 4.28 -21.61 -1.21
N GLU A 232 5.14 -20.79 -1.83
CA GLU A 232 6.58 -20.84 -1.60
C GLU A 232 7.02 -19.85 -0.52
N ARG A 233 8.15 -20.13 0.12
CA ARG A 233 8.91 -19.17 0.92
C ARG A 233 10.00 -18.55 0.07
N VAL A 234 9.93 -17.23 -0.10
CA VAL A 234 10.78 -16.52 -1.06
C VAL A 234 11.69 -15.53 -0.34
N VAL A 235 12.98 -15.56 -0.65
CA VAL A 235 13.96 -14.57 -0.19
C VAL A 235 14.26 -13.61 -1.33
N VAL A 236 14.00 -12.32 -1.15
CA VAL A 236 14.36 -11.27 -2.10
C VAL A 236 15.60 -10.54 -1.61
N VAL A 237 16.66 -10.53 -2.43
CA VAL A 237 17.96 -9.93 -2.10
C VAL A 237 18.10 -8.58 -2.77
N GLY A 238 18.19 -7.52 -1.96
CA GLY A 238 18.32 -6.16 -2.42
C GLY A 238 17.02 -5.36 -2.30
N ILE A 239 17.15 -4.10 -1.89
CA ILE A 239 16.03 -3.18 -1.65
C ILE A 239 16.04 -2.04 -2.68
N GLY A 240 16.39 -2.32 -3.94
CA GLY A 240 16.14 -1.40 -5.06
C GLY A 240 14.69 -1.46 -5.52
N CYS A 241 14.29 -0.62 -6.49
CA CYS A 241 12.91 -0.64 -7.03
C CYS A 241 12.48 -2.06 -7.48
N SER A 242 13.32 -2.75 -8.25
CA SER A 242 13.03 -4.13 -8.68
C SER A 242 12.88 -5.11 -7.52
N GLY A 243 13.66 -4.97 -6.46
CA GLY A 243 13.58 -5.86 -5.28
C GLY A 243 12.34 -5.59 -4.44
N VAL A 244 11.95 -4.32 -4.31
CA VAL A 244 10.72 -3.95 -3.61
C VAL A 244 9.47 -4.34 -4.39
N ASP A 245 9.45 -4.15 -5.71
CA ASP A 245 8.34 -4.60 -6.55
C ASP A 245 8.27 -6.13 -6.53
N ALA A 246 9.41 -6.84 -6.68
CA ALA A 246 9.44 -8.29 -6.56
C ALA A 246 8.91 -8.78 -5.20
N ALA A 247 9.38 -8.21 -4.10
CA ALA A 247 8.93 -8.60 -2.76
C ALA A 247 7.43 -8.31 -2.55
N THR A 248 6.95 -7.17 -3.02
CA THR A 248 5.55 -6.76 -2.88
C THR A 248 4.62 -7.65 -3.68
N GLU A 249 4.91 -7.87 -4.96
CA GLU A 249 4.06 -8.68 -5.83
C GLU A 249 4.11 -10.16 -5.46
N THR A 250 5.29 -10.68 -5.11
CA THR A 250 5.43 -12.06 -4.62
C THR A 250 4.67 -12.27 -3.31
N SER A 251 4.63 -11.26 -2.42
CA SER A 251 3.90 -11.36 -1.15
C SER A 251 2.37 -11.44 -1.29
N ASN A 252 1.83 -11.24 -2.49
CA ASN A 252 0.41 -11.46 -2.77
C ASN A 252 0.05 -12.95 -2.89
N VAL A 253 1.01 -13.80 -3.25
CA VAL A 253 0.79 -15.23 -3.61
C VAL A 253 1.65 -16.22 -2.83
N ALA A 254 2.84 -15.80 -2.40
CA ALA A 254 3.77 -16.62 -1.62
C ALA A 254 3.27 -16.88 -0.20
N GLU A 255 3.73 -17.98 0.40
CA GLU A 255 3.45 -18.27 1.81
C GLU A 255 4.11 -17.22 2.71
N GLN A 256 5.37 -16.87 2.42
CA GLN A 256 6.09 -15.83 3.13
C GLN A 256 7.21 -15.22 2.29
N VAL A 257 7.43 -13.92 2.43
CA VAL A 257 8.53 -13.19 1.76
C VAL A 257 9.51 -12.60 2.78
N TYR A 258 10.81 -12.87 2.58
CA TYR A 258 11.89 -12.27 3.34
C TYR A 258 12.66 -11.27 2.47
N LEU A 259 12.67 -9.99 2.86
CA LEU A 259 13.39 -8.94 2.13
C LEU A 259 14.75 -8.69 2.78
N SER A 260 15.80 -9.21 2.18
CA SER A 260 17.19 -9.05 2.62
C SER A 260 17.75 -7.71 2.16
N SER A 261 18.26 -6.92 3.12
CA SER A 261 18.89 -5.64 2.83
C SER A 261 20.12 -5.40 3.70
N ARG A 262 21.26 -5.14 3.05
CA ARG A 262 22.53 -4.81 3.70
C ARG A 262 22.53 -3.41 4.33
N ASN A 263 22.16 -2.38 3.54
CA ASN A 263 22.29 -0.97 3.94
C ASN A 263 20.96 -0.23 4.02
N GLY A 264 19.80 -0.87 3.89
CA GLY A 264 18.52 -0.17 3.81
C GLY A 264 18.37 0.72 2.56
N ALA A 265 17.23 1.40 2.45
CA ALA A 265 16.94 2.36 1.38
C ALA A 265 15.95 3.44 1.84
N TRP A 266 16.02 4.61 1.20
CA TRP A 266 15.02 5.66 1.40
C TRP A 266 13.76 5.33 0.59
N ILE A 267 12.74 4.83 1.28
CA ILE A 267 11.42 4.54 0.70
C ILE A 267 10.58 5.82 0.59
N PHE A 268 10.19 6.21 -0.62
CA PHE A 268 9.28 7.33 -0.87
C PHE A 268 7.96 6.84 -1.49
N PRO A 269 6.81 7.46 -1.16
CA PRO A 269 5.54 7.13 -1.79
C PRO A 269 5.46 7.69 -3.23
N ARG A 270 4.67 7.05 -4.11
CA ARG A 270 4.24 7.71 -5.36
C ARG A 270 3.13 8.72 -5.07
N LEU A 271 2.37 8.51 -3.99
CA LEU A 271 1.36 9.46 -3.48
C LEU A 271 1.99 10.61 -2.69
N GLY A 272 2.11 11.77 -3.32
CA GLY A 272 2.47 13.05 -2.71
C GLY A 272 1.35 13.68 -1.87
N PRO A 273 1.53 14.95 -1.44
CA PRO A 273 0.50 15.73 -0.75
C PRO A 273 -0.82 15.76 -1.52
N TYR A 274 -1.95 15.62 -0.80
CA TYR A 274 -3.30 15.57 -1.39
C TYR A 274 -3.52 14.46 -2.42
N GLY A 275 -2.61 13.48 -2.50
CA GLY A 275 -2.69 12.38 -3.46
C GLY A 275 -2.30 12.77 -4.89
N LEU A 276 -1.62 13.90 -5.08
CA LEU A 276 -0.97 14.23 -6.35
C LEU A 276 0.30 13.37 -6.53
N PRO A 277 0.79 13.16 -7.76
CA PRO A 277 2.05 12.48 -7.94
C PRO A 277 3.20 13.15 -7.19
N PHE A 278 4.04 12.32 -6.59
CA PHE A 278 5.14 12.78 -5.76
C PHE A 278 6.12 13.66 -6.56
N ASP A 279 6.55 13.20 -7.72
CA ASP A 279 7.53 13.91 -8.55
C ASP A 279 7.08 15.32 -8.95
N MET A 280 5.80 15.53 -9.27
CA MET A 280 5.25 16.87 -9.54
C MET A 280 5.26 17.82 -8.34
N CYS A 281 5.20 17.26 -7.13
CA CYS A 281 5.24 18.04 -5.90
C CYS A 281 6.64 18.51 -5.55
N TYR A 282 7.67 17.72 -5.90
CA TYR A 282 9.05 17.94 -5.44
C TYR A 282 10.02 18.38 -6.53
N LEU A 283 9.83 17.99 -7.80
CA LEU A 283 10.67 18.40 -8.93
C LEU A 283 10.15 19.72 -9.52
N ARG A 284 10.44 20.81 -8.83
CA ARG A 284 10.06 22.19 -9.18
C ARG A 284 11.29 23.08 -9.22
N ARG A 285 11.26 24.16 -10.00
CA ARG A 285 12.43 25.05 -10.13
C ARG A 285 12.78 25.75 -8.81
N TRP A 286 11.77 26.22 -8.07
CA TRP A 286 12.01 26.85 -6.77
C TRP A 286 12.57 25.87 -5.71
N SER A 287 12.14 24.59 -5.72
CA SER A 287 12.63 23.60 -4.78
C SER A 287 14.06 23.18 -5.13
N ASP A 288 14.35 22.99 -6.41
CA ASP A 288 15.71 22.75 -6.92
C ASP A 288 16.67 23.88 -6.54
N PHE A 289 16.25 25.14 -6.71
CA PHE A 289 17.02 26.31 -6.27
C PHE A 289 17.38 26.22 -4.78
N ILE A 290 16.41 25.94 -3.90
CA ILE A 290 16.68 25.78 -2.46
C ILE A 290 17.63 24.61 -2.19
N TYR A 291 17.43 23.48 -2.87
CA TYR A 291 18.27 22.29 -2.67
C TYR A 291 19.72 22.51 -3.09
N ARG A 292 19.95 23.35 -4.10
CA ARG A 292 21.28 23.72 -4.59
C ARG A 292 21.94 24.81 -3.74
N SER A 293 21.16 25.74 -3.21
CA SER A 293 21.69 26.87 -2.43
C SER A 293 22.06 26.50 -1.00
N LEU A 294 21.51 25.40 -0.46
CA LEU A 294 21.73 24.97 0.92
C LEU A 294 22.59 23.70 1.02
N PRO A 295 23.35 23.49 2.12
CA PRO A 295 24.10 22.27 2.33
C PRO A 295 23.22 21.01 2.30
N TYR A 296 23.71 19.93 1.67
CA TYR A 296 22.98 18.65 1.55
C TYR A 296 22.56 18.05 2.89
N SER A 297 23.34 18.26 3.95
CA SER A 297 23.01 17.80 5.30
C SER A 297 21.73 18.48 5.82
N TRP A 298 21.58 19.77 5.58
CA TRP A 298 20.41 20.57 5.96
C TRP A 298 19.19 20.20 5.12
N THR A 299 19.34 20.16 3.79
CA THR A 299 18.22 19.81 2.90
C THR A 299 17.77 18.37 3.11
N SER A 300 18.71 17.45 3.33
CA SER A 300 18.39 16.07 3.72
C SER A 300 17.64 16.02 5.04
N TRP A 301 18.09 16.75 6.06
CA TRP A 301 17.40 16.79 7.35
C TRP A 301 15.97 17.33 7.23
N MET A 302 15.79 18.45 6.51
CA MET A 302 14.47 19.04 6.27
C MET A 302 13.56 18.07 5.52
N PHE A 303 14.06 17.45 4.46
CA PHE A 303 13.29 16.54 3.64
C PHE A 303 12.91 15.27 4.42
N GLN A 304 13.90 14.65 5.08
CA GLN A 304 13.70 13.46 5.90
C GLN A 304 12.64 13.71 6.97
N ARG A 305 12.74 14.82 7.72
CA ARG A 305 11.79 15.13 8.79
C ARG A 305 10.37 15.34 8.26
N ASN A 306 10.22 15.98 7.11
CA ASN A 306 8.91 16.14 6.48
C ASN A 306 8.33 14.80 6.02
N LEU A 307 9.14 13.95 5.37
CA LEU A 307 8.74 12.63 4.91
C LEU A 307 8.36 11.69 6.07
N GLU A 308 9.21 11.61 7.09
CA GLU A 308 9.00 10.76 8.27
C GLU A 308 7.79 11.18 9.09
N ARG A 309 7.57 12.50 9.25
CA ARG A 309 6.40 13.03 9.95
C ARG A 309 5.10 12.65 9.26
N MET A 310 5.07 12.75 7.93
CA MET A 310 3.81 12.65 7.17
C MET A 310 3.45 11.21 6.77
N LYS A 311 4.44 10.34 6.53
CA LYS A 311 4.17 9.06 5.85
C LYS A 311 4.81 7.86 6.52
N PHE A 312 6.14 7.85 6.72
CA PHE A 312 6.86 6.61 7.02
C PHE A 312 8.18 6.83 7.75
N ASN A 313 8.40 6.19 8.90
CA ASN A 313 9.67 6.24 9.62
C ASN A 313 10.56 5.04 9.25
N HIS A 314 11.60 5.27 8.44
CA HIS A 314 12.49 4.22 7.96
C HIS A 314 13.24 3.49 9.08
N SER A 315 13.48 4.15 10.21
CA SER A 315 14.21 3.55 11.35
C SER A 315 13.33 2.55 12.09
N LEU A 316 12.03 2.85 12.21
CA LEU A 316 11.04 1.98 12.83
C LEU A 316 10.85 0.66 12.04
N TYR A 317 11.02 0.71 10.72
CA TYR A 317 10.82 -0.43 9.81
C TYR A 317 12.12 -1.14 9.42
N GLY A 318 13.24 -0.84 10.07
CA GLY A 318 14.51 -1.52 9.79
C GLY A 318 15.10 -1.25 8.40
N VAL A 319 14.61 -0.24 7.66
CA VAL A 319 15.04 0.06 6.28
C VAL A 319 15.85 1.36 6.17
N LYS A 320 16.08 2.08 7.26
CA LYS A 320 16.84 3.33 7.23
C LYS A 320 18.29 3.09 6.79
N PRO A 321 18.76 3.79 5.75
CA PRO A 321 20.15 3.72 5.33
C PRO A 321 21.09 4.57 6.19
N PRO A 322 22.40 4.27 6.17
CA PRO A 322 23.39 5.05 6.93
C PRO A 322 23.64 6.44 6.31
N ASN A 323 23.39 6.60 5.01
CA ASN A 323 23.69 7.83 4.27
C ASN A 323 22.49 8.81 4.27
N HIS A 324 22.77 10.08 4.00
CA HIS A 324 21.74 11.12 3.86
C HIS A 324 20.82 10.87 2.65
N VAL A 325 19.66 11.54 2.61
CA VAL A 325 18.59 11.31 1.63
C VAL A 325 19.07 11.43 0.20
N TRP A 326 19.80 12.50 -0.11
CA TRP A 326 20.29 12.81 -1.46
C TRP A 326 21.53 12.02 -1.91
N ALA A 327 22.01 11.06 -1.11
CA ALA A 327 23.22 10.28 -1.40
C ALA A 327 22.95 9.00 -2.19
N GLN A 328 21.68 8.65 -2.40
CA GLN A 328 21.27 7.45 -3.12
C GLN A 328 19.87 7.64 -3.69
N ASP A 329 19.54 6.87 -4.73
CA ASP A 329 18.20 6.90 -5.30
C ASP A 329 17.19 6.40 -4.28
N PRO A 330 16.07 7.12 -4.11
CA PRO A 330 14.97 6.60 -3.32
C PRO A 330 14.28 5.46 -4.05
N VAL A 331 13.67 4.57 -3.27
CA VAL A 331 12.81 3.50 -3.78
C VAL A 331 11.38 3.99 -3.72
N LEU A 332 10.69 4.01 -4.86
CA LEU A 332 9.32 4.50 -4.93
C LEU A 332 8.32 3.36 -4.74
N THR A 333 7.55 3.39 -3.66
CA THR A 333 6.49 2.42 -3.38
C THR A 333 5.52 2.97 -2.33
N ASP A 334 4.23 2.64 -2.48
CA ASP A 334 3.18 2.94 -1.49
C ASP A 334 2.78 1.70 -0.67
N ILE A 335 3.22 0.51 -1.09
CA ILE A 335 2.68 -0.77 -0.62
C ILE A 335 3.61 -1.42 0.41
N LEU A 336 4.94 -1.32 0.23
CA LEU A 336 5.93 -1.97 1.11
C LEU A 336 5.70 -1.71 2.61
N PRO A 337 5.43 -0.46 3.07
CA PRO A 337 5.16 -0.22 4.49
C PRO A 337 4.00 -1.04 5.04
N SER A 338 2.90 -1.14 4.29
CA SER A 338 1.72 -1.91 4.71
C SER A 338 1.99 -3.41 4.75
N ARG A 339 2.81 -3.94 3.82
CA ARG A 339 3.21 -5.35 3.77
C ARG A 339 4.15 -5.73 4.91
N ILE A 340 5.05 -4.83 5.31
CA ILE A 340 5.88 -5.02 6.52
C ILE A 340 5.01 -4.96 7.77
N LEU A 341 4.12 -3.97 7.89
CA LEU A 341 3.28 -3.79 9.08
C LEU A 341 2.28 -4.95 9.30
N SER A 342 1.91 -5.64 8.21
CA SER A 342 1.07 -6.84 8.22
C SER A 342 1.85 -8.17 8.24
N GLY A 343 3.18 -8.13 8.17
CA GLY A 343 4.04 -9.33 8.26
C GLY A 343 4.11 -10.19 7.00
N HIS A 344 3.53 -9.76 5.87
CA HIS A 344 3.67 -10.42 4.56
C HIS A 344 5.09 -10.28 3.99
N ILE A 345 5.82 -9.25 4.44
CA ILE A 345 7.23 -9.07 4.14
C ILE A 345 7.97 -8.90 5.46
N ILE A 346 8.91 -9.79 5.75
CA ILE A 346 9.81 -9.68 6.90
C ILE A 346 11.16 -9.14 6.42
N VAL A 347 11.57 -7.99 6.95
CA VAL A 347 12.87 -7.39 6.61
C VAL A 347 13.99 -8.11 7.35
N LYS A 348 15.03 -8.52 6.61
CA LYS A 348 16.18 -9.28 7.12
C LYS A 348 17.50 -8.57 6.88
N ASN A 349 18.53 -8.98 7.61
CA ASN A 349 19.92 -8.59 7.34
C ASN A 349 20.42 -9.20 6.02
N ASN A 350 21.67 -8.92 5.67
CA ASN A 350 22.30 -9.55 4.51
C ASN A 350 22.45 -11.07 4.73
N ILE A 351 22.53 -11.83 3.63
CA ILE A 351 22.74 -13.29 3.70
C ILE A 351 24.18 -13.55 4.14
N LYS A 352 24.34 -14.36 5.19
CA LYS A 352 25.65 -14.84 5.67
C LYS A 352 26.11 -16.05 4.86
N THR A 353 25.25 -17.05 4.70
CA THR A 353 25.52 -18.28 3.94
C THR A 353 24.20 -18.91 3.49
N PHE A 354 24.27 -19.63 2.38
CA PHE A 354 23.23 -20.56 1.95
C PHE A 354 23.42 -21.92 2.63
N THR A 355 22.34 -22.67 2.71
CA THR A 355 22.25 -24.05 3.19
C THR A 355 21.46 -24.85 2.15
N GLU A 356 21.31 -26.16 2.33
CA GLU A 356 20.57 -26.98 1.37
C GLU A 356 19.09 -26.58 1.24
N SER A 357 18.44 -26.20 2.35
CA SER A 357 17.00 -25.92 2.43
C SER A 357 16.64 -24.43 2.56
N GLY A 358 17.62 -23.52 2.58
CA GLY A 358 17.37 -22.12 2.86
C GLY A 358 18.62 -21.27 3.07
N VAL A 359 18.47 -20.17 3.82
CA VAL A 359 19.56 -19.20 4.07
C VAL A 359 19.70 -18.87 5.55
N ILE A 360 20.92 -18.51 5.95
CA ILE A 360 21.21 -17.92 7.26
C ILE A 360 21.55 -16.45 7.05
N PHE A 361 20.87 -15.56 7.78
CA PHE A 361 21.12 -14.12 7.74
C PHE A 361 22.20 -13.71 8.75
N GLU A 362 22.89 -12.60 8.49
CA GLU A 362 23.86 -12.03 9.42
C GLU A 362 23.21 -11.70 10.78
N GLY A 363 23.86 -12.12 11.87
CA GLY A 363 23.36 -11.95 13.24
C GLY A 363 22.33 -13.01 13.68
N GLU A 364 21.95 -13.94 12.80
CA GLU A 364 21.02 -15.03 13.11
C GLU A 364 21.75 -16.39 13.07
N THR A 365 21.25 -17.35 13.87
CA THR A 365 21.75 -18.74 13.89
C THR A 365 20.77 -19.72 13.26
N LYS A 366 19.49 -19.35 13.18
CA LYS A 366 18.42 -20.20 12.65
C LYS A 366 18.44 -20.18 11.12
N ILE A 367 18.28 -21.35 10.51
CA ILE A 367 18.03 -21.49 9.07
C ILE A 367 16.62 -20.97 8.77
N ILE A 368 16.53 -20.04 7.83
CA ILE A 368 15.25 -19.63 7.25
C ILE A 368 15.06 -20.44 5.98
N GLU A 369 14.11 -21.38 6.01
CA GLU A 369 13.75 -22.18 4.85
C GLU A 369 13.27 -21.29 3.71
N ALA A 370 13.74 -21.59 2.50
CA ALA A 370 13.41 -20.85 1.30
C ALA A 370 13.39 -21.79 0.10
N ASP A 371 12.35 -21.70 -0.70
CA ASP A 371 12.20 -22.50 -1.92
C ASP A 371 12.78 -21.74 -3.12
N THR A 372 12.70 -20.41 -3.08
CA THR A 372 13.25 -19.53 -4.12
C THR A 372 13.99 -18.32 -3.53
N VAL A 373 15.11 -17.96 -4.14
CA VAL A 373 15.88 -16.74 -3.86
C VAL A 373 15.90 -15.86 -5.11
N ILE A 374 15.37 -14.65 -4.99
CA ILE A 374 15.31 -13.64 -6.04
C ILE A 374 16.41 -12.60 -5.81
N MET A 375 17.42 -12.61 -6.68
CA MET A 375 18.51 -11.63 -6.73
C MET A 375 18.04 -10.35 -7.43
N ALA A 376 17.68 -9.33 -6.66
CA ALA A 376 17.37 -7.99 -7.14
C ALA A 376 18.58 -7.04 -6.95
N THR A 377 19.74 -7.52 -7.39
CA THR A 377 21.08 -6.99 -7.10
C THR A 377 21.62 -6.04 -8.17
N GLY A 378 20.76 -5.61 -9.09
CA GLY A 378 21.06 -4.61 -10.12
C GLY A 378 21.57 -5.22 -11.42
N TYR A 379 22.16 -4.38 -12.27
CA TYR A 379 22.59 -4.77 -13.61
C TYR A 379 24.01 -4.27 -13.89
N ASN A 380 24.71 -5.02 -14.73
CA ASN A 380 25.95 -4.62 -15.38
C ASN A 380 25.62 -4.03 -16.76
N TRP A 381 26.62 -3.38 -17.38
CA TRP A 381 26.50 -2.82 -18.72
C TRP A 381 27.72 -3.22 -19.56
N LYS A 382 27.50 -3.43 -20.86
CA LYS A 382 28.53 -3.78 -21.85
C LYS A 382 28.12 -3.21 -23.22
N PHE A 383 29.11 -2.84 -24.02
CA PHE A 383 28.93 -2.47 -25.43
C PHE A 383 29.80 -3.39 -26.30
N PRO A 384 29.41 -4.68 -26.45
CA PRO A 384 30.27 -5.71 -27.02
C PRO A 384 30.64 -5.47 -28.50
N PHE A 385 29.90 -4.60 -29.18
CA PHE A 385 30.12 -4.23 -30.57
C PHE A 385 31.04 -3.01 -30.74
N LEU A 386 31.39 -2.28 -29.68
CA LEU A 386 32.35 -1.16 -29.80
C LEU A 386 33.78 -1.69 -29.72
N GLU A 387 34.66 -1.18 -30.58
CA GLU A 387 36.10 -1.48 -30.49
C GLU A 387 36.72 -0.97 -29.17
N GLU A 388 37.79 -1.63 -28.73
CA GLU A 388 38.53 -1.23 -27.53
C GLU A 388 39.14 0.16 -27.70
N GLY A 389 39.14 0.97 -26.64
CA GLY A 389 39.66 2.35 -26.67
C GLY A 389 38.65 3.43 -27.11
N VAL A 390 37.50 3.06 -27.68
CA VAL A 390 36.40 4.03 -27.96
C VAL A 390 35.77 4.57 -26.68
N LEU A 391 35.69 3.75 -25.63
CA LEU A 391 35.29 4.18 -24.29
C LEU A 391 36.45 4.00 -23.33
N THR A 392 37.04 5.11 -22.88
CA THR A 392 38.14 5.11 -21.91
C THR A 392 37.64 5.45 -20.51
N LYS A 393 38.39 5.02 -19.50
CA LYS A 393 38.14 5.33 -18.10
C LYS A 393 39.41 5.87 -17.44
N ASP A 394 39.25 6.91 -16.61
CA ASP A 394 40.27 7.39 -15.69
C ASP A 394 39.95 6.82 -14.29
N GLY A 395 40.51 5.65 -13.98
CA GLY A 395 40.11 4.86 -12.80
C GLY A 395 38.65 4.40 -12.89
N ASP A 396 37.82 4.83 -11.95
CA ASP A 396 36.37 4.55 -11.92
C ASP A 396 35.56 5.53 -12.80
N CYS A 397 36.18 6.61 -13.33
CA CYS A 397 35.50 7.65 -14.09
C CYS A 397 35.44 7.32 -15.59
N LEU A 398 34.23 7.09 -16.13
CA LEU A 398 34.02 6.94 -17.57
C LEU A 398 34.14 8.28 -18.32
N ASN A 399 35.00 8.37 -19.33
CA ASN A 399 35.28 9.60 -20.08
C ASN A 399 34.18 9.91 -21.12
N LEU A 400 32.97 10.19 -20.63
CA LEU A 400 31.77 10.43 -21.43
C LEU A 400 31.21 11.84 -21.16
N TYR A 401 31.53 12.79 -22.03
CA TYR A 401 31.10 14.18 -21.94
C TYR A 401 29.57 14.30 -21.93
N LYS A 402 29.06 14.96 -20.89
CA LYS A 402 27.63 15.06 -20.58
C LYS A 402 26.90 13.70 -20.64
N CYS A 403 27.58 12.58 -20.35
CA CYS A 403 27.02 11.23 -20.47
C CYS A 403 26.53 10.86 -21.88
N VAL A 404 27.07 11.50 -22.93
CA VAL A 404 26.71 11.23 -24.35
C VAL A 404 27.93 10.92 -25.21
N TYR A 405 28.95 11.78 -25.20
CA TYR A 405 30.04 11.72 -26.19
C TYR A 405 31.37 11.26 -25.57
N PRO A 406 32.10 10.32 -26.17
CA PRO A 406 33.45 9.98 -25.71
C PRO A 406 34.39 11.18 -25.91
N ALA A 407 34.89 11.75 -24.81
CA ALA A 407 35.56 13.06 -24.83
C ALA A 407 36.92 13.06 -25.55
N GLN A 408 37.53 11.89 -25.72
CA GLN A 408 38.83 11.69 -26.35
C GLN A 408 38.77 11.56 -27.88
N LEU A 409 37.58 11.39 -28.46
CA LEU A 409 37.44 11.30 -29.91
C LEU A 409 37.52 12.69 -30.56
N PRO A 410 38.20 12.83 -31.71
CA PRO A 410 38.34 14.12 -32.41
C PRO A 410 37.04 14.58 -33.08
N HIS A 411 36.17 13.63 -33.45
CA HIS A 411 34.95 13.89 -34.21
C HIS A 411 33.69 13.62 -33.35
N PRO A 412 32.66 14.48 -33.38
CA PRO A 412 31.41 14.31 -32.63
C PRO A 412 30.44 13.32 -33.31
N THR A 413 30.95 12.23 -33.89
CA THR A 413 30.18 11.34 -34.77
C THR A 413 29.69 10.05 -34.10
N LEU A 414 30.11 9.76 -32.86
CA LEU A 414 29.62 8.65 -32.03
C LEU A 414 28.96 9.17 -30.75
N ALA A 415 27.67 8.88 -30.56
CA ALA A 415 26.90 9.28 -29.37
C ALA A 415 26.31 8.07 -28.65
N ILE A 416 26.43 8.02 -27.32
CA ILE A 416 25.76 7.02 -26.48
C ILE A 416 24.55 7.68 -25.81
N LEU A 417 23.36 7.23 -26.16
CA LEU A 417 22.10 7.88 -25.81
C LEU A 417 21.30 7.02 -24.81
N GLY A 418 20.75 7.66 -23.79
CA GLY A 418 20.01 7.00 -22.71
C GLY A 418 20.89 6.30 -21.67
N PHE A 419 22.21 6.40 -21.76
CA PHE A 419 23.16 5.81 -20.82
C PHE A 419 23.41 6.72 -19.61
N MET A 420 22.36 6.94 -18.83
CA MET A 420 22.34 7.86 -17.68
C MET A 420 21.55 7.27 -16.50
N LEU A 421 21.88 7.66 -15.28
CA LEU A 421 21.14 7.28 -14.07
C LEU A 421 20.59 8.55 -13.39
N PRO A 422 19.36 8.97 -13.75
CA PRO A 422 18.82 10.24 -13.26
C PRO A 422 18.13 10.13 -11.90
N LEU A 423 18.30 11.17 -11.08
CA LEU A 423 17.36 11.46 -9.99
C LEU A 423 16.14 12.21 -10.56
N GLY A 424 15.23 11.44 -11.19
CA GLY A 424 14.02 11.96 -11.82
C GLY A 424 13.64 11.22 -13.11
N PRO A 425 12.73 11.78 -13.93
CA PRO A 425 12.21 11.15 -15.14
C PRO A 425 13.30 10.96 -16.23
N GLY A 426 13.42 9.73 -16.74
CA GLY A 426 14.46 9.37 -17.73
C GLY A 426 14.14 9.69 -19.20
N PHE A 427 12.89 9.50 -19.64
CA PHE A 427 12.50 9.70 -21.04
C PHE A 427 12.79 11.10 -21.61
N PRO A 428 12.39 12.21 -20.95
CA PRO A 428 12.70 13.54 -21.48
C PRO A 428 14.19 13.88 -21.49
N LEU A 429 14.98 13.28 -20.59
CA LEU A 429 16.43 13.44 -20.59
C LEU A 429 17.04 12.75 -21.81
N GLY A 430 16.64 11.49 -22.07
CA GLY A 430 17.08 10.73 -23.24
C GLY A 430 16.68 11.40 -24.56
N GLU A 431 15.44 11.92 -24.64
CA GLU A 431 14.99 12.72 -25.79
C GLU A 431 15.85 13.97 -26.00
N SER A 432 16.18 14.69 -24.91
CA SER A 432 17.03 15.88 -25.00
C SER A 432 18.46 15.53 -25.45
N GLN A 433 18.99 14.37 -25.07
CA GLN A 433 20.26 13.85 -25.60
C GLN A 433 20.16 13.59 -27.10
N CYS A 434 19.08 12.97 -27.57
CA CYS A 434 18.86 12.71 -29.00
C CYS A 434 18.81 14.02 -29.81
N ARG A 435 18.07 15.04 -29.32
CA ARG A 435 17.99 16.36 -29.96
C ARG A 435 19.35 17.01 -30.08
N TRP A 436 20.12 17.04 -28.99
CA TRP A 436 21.44 17.64 -28.98
C TRP A 436 22.41 16.89 -29.90
N ALA A 437 22.36 15.56 -29.91
CA ALA A 437 23.22 14.75 -30.75
C ALA A 437 22.92 14.92 -32.25
N ALA A 438 21.65 15.01 -32.64
CA ALA A 438 21.26 15.28 -34.02
C ALA A 438 21.74 16.66 -34.50
N LEU A 439 21.63 17.68 -33.64
CA LEU A 439 22.11 19.05 -33.95
C LEU A 439 23.64 19.15 -34.07
N LEU A 440 24.38 18.34 -33.31
CA LEU A 440 25.83 18.20 -33.47
C LEU A 440 26.18 17.53 -34.79
N MET A 441 25.44 16.47 -35.15
CA MET A 441 25.66 15.75 -36.41
C MET A 441 25.38 16.62 -37.65
N SER A 442 24.35 17.49 -37.56
CA SER A 442 24.04 18.46 -38.62
C SER A 442 25.05 19.62 -38.68
N GLY A 443 25.90 19.78 -37.67
CA GLY A 443 26.88 20.86 -37.57
C GLY A 443 26.31 22.20 -37.11
N LYS A 444 25.03 22.26 -36.71
CA LYS A 444 24.38 23.47 -36.17
C LYS A 444 24.88 23.82 -34.75
N VAL A 445 25.43 22.84 -34.04
CA VAL A 445 26.09 23.00 -32.74
C VAL A 445 27.49 22.41 -32.83
N LYS A 446 28.43 22.88 -32.00
CA LYS A 446 29.80 22.36 -31.94
C LYS A 446 30.13 21.90 -30.52
N LEU A 447 30.96 20.86 -30.40
CA LEU A 447 31.55 20.48 -29.13
C LEU A 447 32.69 21.43 -28.75
N PRO A 448 32.94 21.65 -27.44
CA PRO A 448 34.16 22.29 -26.98
C PRO A 448 35.38 21.37 -27.19
N SER A 449 36.57 21.86 -26.86
CA SER A 449 37.80 21.07 -26.99
C SER A 449 37.79 19.82 -26.10
N SER A 450 38.52 18.77 -26.50
CA SER A 450 38.64 17.53 -25.70
C SER A 450 39.10 17.79 -24.26
N LYS A 451 40.01 18.75 -24.07
CA LYS A 451 40.49 19.18 -22.75
C LYS A 451 39.36 19.75 -21.88
N GLU A 452 38.49 20.59 -22.45
CA GLU A 452 37.34 21.16 -21.73
C GLU A 452 36.29 20.09 -21.42
N MET A 453 36.05 19.17 -22.37
CA MET A 453 35.14 18.05 -22.17
C MET A 453 35.59 17.13 -21.03
N LEU A 454 36.86 16.74 -21.01
CA LEU A 454 37.44 15.91 -19.94
C LEU A 454 37.41 16.64 -18.58
N ALA A 455 37.63 17.96 -18.57
CA ALA A 455 37.52 18.76 -17.36
C ALA A 455 36.07 18.79 -16.80
N ASP A 456 35.06 18.91 -17.66
CA ASP A 456 33.64 18.81 -17.26
C ASP A 456 33.30 17.43 -16.69
N VAL A 457 33.75 16.36 -17.36
CA VAL A 457 33.54 14.98 -16.90
C VAL A 457 34.12 14.77 -15.50
N ARG A 458 35.37 15.17 -15.29
CA ARG A 458 36.03 15.07 -13.98
C ARG A 458 35.32 15.90 -12.92
N LYS A 459 34.96 17.14 -13.24
CA LYS A 459 34.21 18.02 -12.33
C LYS A 459 32.88 17.38 -11.89
N ARG A 460 32.09 16.86 -12.83
CA ARG A 460 30.83 16.16 -12.51
C ARG A 460 31.09 14.92 -11.65
N TYR A 461 32.10 14.13 -11.99
CA TYR A 461 32.47 12.93 -11.24
C TYR A 461 32.89 13.25 -9.80
N GLU A 462 33.70 14.29 -9.58
CA GLU A 462 34.09 14.75 -8.24
C GLU A 462 32.91 15.22 -7.39
N ILE A 463 31.98 15.96 -8.00
CA ILE A 463 30.72 16.36 -7.34
C ILE A 463 29.92 15.12 -6.94
N ASN A 464 29.82 14.13 -7.84
CA ASN A 464 29.09 12.91 -7.60
C ASN A 464 29.72 12.06 -6.49
N ILE A 465 31.06 11.94 -6.42
CA ILE A 465 31.75 11.21 -5.34
C ILE A 465 31.49 11.86 -3.98
N LYS A 466 31.48 13.20 -3.90
CA LYS A 466 31.26 13.92 -2.64
C LYS A 466 29.83 13.77 -2.12
N ARG A 467 28.85 13.58 -3.00
CA ARG A 467 27.42 13.49 -2.66
C ARG A 467 26.90 12.06 -2.54
N TYR A 468 27.20 11.21 -3.53
CA TYR A 468 26.57 9.91 -3.68
C TYR A 468 27.40 8.79 -3.05
N LYS A 469 26.70 7.73 -2.62
CA LYS A 469 27.33 6.48 -2.21
C LYS A 469 28.18 5.91 -3.35
N LYS A 470 29.36 5.38 -3.04
CA LYS A 470 30.26 4.70 -4.00
C LYS A 470 29.49 3.62 -4.79
N SER A 471 29.59 3.69 -6.11
CA SER A 471 28.94 2.79 -7.08
C SER A 471 29.59 2.95 -8.46
N ASP A 472 29.62 1.87 -9.24
CA ASP A 472 30.16 1.85 -10.61
C ASP A 472 29.37 2.74 -11.61
N ARG A 473 28.26 3.32 -11.17
CA ARG A 473 27.39 4.20 -11.97
C ARG A 473 27.54 5.68 -11.63
N LEU A 474 28.49 6.05 -10.77
CA LEU A 474 28.67 7.45 -10.35
C LEU A 474 28.91 8.40 -11.52
N THR A 475 29.59 7.97 -12.58
CA THR A 475 29.88 8.83 -13.74
C THR A 475 28.64 9.19 -14.54
N THR A 476 27.62 8.33 -14.56
CA THR A 476 26.40 8.53 -15.33
C THR A 476 25.26 9.13 -14.51
N ARG A 477 25.51 9.48 -13.24
CA ARG A 477 24.51 10.10 -12.36
C ARG A 477 24.28 11.57 -12.67
N VAL A 478 23.01 11.94 -12.79
CA VAL A 478 22.57 13.30 -13.13
C VAL A 478 21.31 13.68 -12.36
N ASP A 479 21.16 14.96 -12.01
CA ASP A 479 19.92 15.50 -11.44
C ASP A 479 19.03 16.04 -12.57
N TYR A 480 17.73 15.74 -12.53
CA TYR A 480 16.82 15.96 -13.66
C TYR A 480 16.80 17.42 -14.16
N ILE A 481 16.50 18.40 -13.30
CA ILE A 481 16.34 19.80 -13.72
C ILE A 481 17.68 20.40 -14.16
N GLU A 482 18.73 20.15 -13.37
CA GLU A 482 20.08 20.64 -13.67
C GLU A 482 20.56 20.12 -15.02
N TYR A 483 20.45 18.82 -15.25
CA TYR A 483 20.95 18.21 -16.47
C TYR A 483 20.12 18.61 -17.69
N MET A 484 18.79 18.71 -17.57
CA MET A 484 17.95 19.24 -18.65
C MET A 484 18.35 20.68 -19.00
N ASP A 485 18.51 21.57 -18.00
CA ASP A 485 18.93 22.95 -18.24
C ASP A 485 20.34 23.03 -18.85
N ASP A 486 21.28 22.23 -18.35
CA ASP A 486 22.67 22.17 -18.84
C ASP A 486 22.73 21.68 -20.29
N LEU A 487 22.01 20.61 -20.62
CA LEU A 487 21.98 20.04 -21.96
C LEU A 487 21.24 20.93 -22.96
N THR A 488 20.06 21.43 -22.59
CA THR A 488 19.24 22.26 -23.48
C THR A 488 19.79 23.67 -23.68
N SER A 489 20.67 24.15 -22.78
CA SER A 489 21.41 25.38 -22.98
C SER A 489 22.39 25.31 -24.17
N GLN A 490 22.93 24.12 -24.47
CA GLN A 490 23.90 23.92 -25.56
C GLN A 490 23.33 24.24 -26.94
N PHE A 491 22.01 24.23 -27.07
CA PHE A 491 21.31 24.52 -28.33
C PHE A 491 20.18 25.54 -28.15
N GLY A 492 20.21 26.34 -27.07
CA GLY A 492 19.29 27.47 -26.89
C GLY A 492 17.83 27.14 -26.56
N ALA A 493 17.53 25.89 -26.18
CA ALA A 493 16.18 25.45 -25.82
C ALA A 493 15.83 25.63 -24.33
N LYS A 494 16.83 25.94 -23.48
CA LYS A 494 16.59 26.30 -22.07
C LYS A 494 15.72 27.57 -21.99
N PRO A 495 14.57 27.54 -21.29
CA PRO A 495 13.69 28.71 -21.20
C PRO A 495 14.36 29.88 -20.45
N ASN A 496 14.27 31.09 -21.02
CA ASN A 496 14.73 32.30 -20.35
C ASN A 496 13.66 32.84 -19.39
N LEU A 497 13.75 32.43 -18.12
CA LEU A 497 12.75 32.78 -17.09
C LEU A 497 12.65 34.29 -16.84
N LEU A 498 13.76 35.03 -16.93
CA LEU A 498 13.73 36.49 -16.74
C LEU A 498 12.93 37.17 -17.85
N LYS A 499 13.13 36.76 -19.10
CA LYS A 499 12.32 37.24 -20.23
C LYS A 499 10.86 36.88 -20.04
N ILE A 500 10.57 35.61 -19.70
CA ILE A 500 9.19 35.11 -19.51
C ILE A 500 8.48 35.85 -18.37
N PHE A 501 9.18 36.23 -17.29
CA PHE A 501 8.61 37.03 -16.21
C PHE A 501 8.00 38.34 -16.72
N PHE A 502 8.67 39.03 -17.65
CA PHE A 502 8.19 40.29 -18.22
C PHE A 502 7.20 40.10 -19.39
N THR A 503 7.25 38.97 -20.11
CA THR A 503 6.40 38.76 -21.31
C THR A 503 5.15 37.92 -21.06
N ASP A 504 5.20 36.96 -20.14
CA ASP A 504 4.10 36.03 -19.84
C ASP A 504 4.15 35.58 -18.37
N GLN A 505 3.62 36.41 -17.48
CA GLN A 505 3.62 36.19 -16.04
C GLN A 505 2.90 34.89 -15.64
N LYS A 506 1.84 34.51 -16.35
CA LYS A 506 1.09 33.28 -16.08
C LYS A 506 1.97 32.06 -16.34
N LEU A 507 2.70 32.05 -17.46
CA LEU A 507 3.67 31.00 -17.76
C LEU A 507 4.85 31.02 -16.78
N PHE A 508 5.38 32.20 -16.42
CA PHE A 508 6.46 32.31 -15.45
C PHE A 508 6.12 31.60 -14.13
N TRP A 509 4.96 31.92 -13.54
CA TRP A 509 4.57 31.30 -12.27
C TRP A 509 4.30 29.80 -12.41
N ALA A 510 3.78 29.35 -13.56
CA ALA A 510 3.63 27.93 -13.86
C ALA A 510 4.98 27.21 -13.95
N LEU A 511 6.01 27.82 -14.54
CA LEU A 511 7.37 27.26 -14.62
C LEU A 511 8.11 27.32 -13.29
N TRP A 512 7.95 28.40 -12.53
CA TRP A 512 8.68 28.62 -11.27
C TRP A 512 8.08 27.81 -10.12
N LEU A 513 6.77 27.97 -9.85
CA LEU A 513 6.07 27.35 -8.72
C LEU A 513 5.44 26.00 -9.06
N GLY A 514 5.19 25.73 -10.34
CA GLY A 514 4.64 24.47 -10.83
C GLY A 514 5.70 23.38 -11.05
N PRO A 515 5.29 22.21 -11.57
CA PRO A 515 6.20 21.12 -11.90
C PRO A 515 7.14 21.48 -13.05
N SER A 516 8.39 21.02 -12.99
CA SER A 516 9.38 21.22 -14.06
C SER A 516 9.14 20.25 -15.22
N LEU A 517 8.10 20.55 -16.02
CA LEU A 517 7.64 19.69 -17.11
C LEU A 517 8.62 19.71 -18.31
N PRO A 518 8.75 18.61 -19.05
CA PRO A 518 9.64 18.54 -20.21
C PRO A 518 9.22 19.48 -21.35
N TYR A 519 7.92 19.81 -21.44
CA TYR A 519 7.36 20.75 -22.43
C TYR A 519 8.05 22.12 -22.44
N GLN A 520 8.61 22.57 -21.30
CA GLN A 520 9.26 23.88 -21.21
C GLN A 520 10.48 24.01 -22.14
N TYR A 521 11.11 22.90 -22.50
CA TYR A 521 12.27 22.82 -23.40
C TYR A 521 11.88 22.79 -24.89
N ARG A 522 10.62 23.10 -25.18
CA ARG A 522 10.06 23.31 -26.53
C ARG A 522 9.48 24.72 -26.73
N LEU A 523 9.55 25.59 -25.70
CA LEU A 523 9.10 26.99 -25.77
C LEU A 523 10.01 27.84 -26.67
N GLN A 524 11.30 27.49 -26.76
CA GLN A 524 12.30 28.20 -27.55
C GLN A 524 13.38 27.23 -28.07
N GLY A 525 14.32 27.75 -28.86
CA GLY A 525 15.38 26.96 -29.50
C GLY A 525 14.90 26.16 -30.73
N PRO A 526 15.75 25.28 -31.28
CA PRO A 526 15.42 24.31 -32.31
C PRO A 526 14.31 23.33 -31.88
N HIS A 527 13.56 22.86 -32.88
CA HIS A 527 12.43 21.93 -32.70
C HIS A 527 11.38 22.47 -31.72
N LYS A 528 10.96 23.74 -31.82
CA LYS A 528 9.87 24.26 -30.97
C LYS A 528 8.58 23.49 -31.21
N TRP A 529 7.70 23.47 -30.21
CA TRP A 529 6.37 22.91 -30.34
C TRP A 529 5.32 23.93 -29.87
N GLU A 530 4.40 24.30 -30.75
CA GLU A 530 3.39 25.34 -30.48
C GLU A 530 2.50 25.01 -29.27
N GLY A 531 2.20 23.72 -29.07
CA GLY A 531 1.41 23.25 -27.94
C GLY A 531 2.12 23.27 -26.58
N ALA A 532 3.42 23.59 -26.52
CA ALA A 532 4.21 23.50 -25.29
C ALA A 532 3.67 24.39 -24.17
N ARG A 533 3.30 25.63 -24.49
CA ARG A 533 2.73 26.58 -23.52
C ARG A 533 1.42 26.05 -22.95
N GLU A 534 0.52 25.63 -23.82
CA GLU A 534 -0.81 25.14 -23.42
C GLU A 534 -0.68 23.85 -22.61
N ALA A 535 0.23 22.96 -22.99
CA ALA A 535 0.52 21.74 -22.25
C ALA A 535 0.95 22.05 -20.81
N ILE A 536 1.80 23.06 -20.59
CA ILE A 536 2.22 23.46 -19.24
C ILE A 536 1.02 23.99 -18.43
N LEU A 537 0.22 24.88 -19.02
CA LEU A 537 -0.87 25.55 -18.32
C LEU A 537 -2.05 24.63 -17.99
N THR A 538 -2.32 23.60 -18.81
CA THR A 538 -3.41 22.64 -18.61
C THR A 538 -2.98 21.33 -17.93
N CYS A 539 -1.72 21.23 -17.47
CA CYS A 539 -1.19 20.05 -16.80
C CYS A 539 -2.08 19.56 -15.65
N LYS A 540 -2.56 20.47 -14.79
CA LYS A 540 -3.45 20.12 -13.68
C LYS A 540 -4.75 19.46 -14.14
N GLU A 541 -5.33 19.92 -15.23
CA GLU A 541 -6.58 19.36 -15.76
C GLU A 541 -6.38 17.96 -16.31
N ARG A 542 -5.30 17.73 -17.07
CA ARG A 542 -4.95 16.39 -17.59
C ARG A 542 -4.59 15.40 -16.49
N MET A 543 -4.10 15.89 -15.37
CA MET A 543 -3.81 15.10 -14.18
C MET A 543 -5.06 14.68 -13.40
N GLU A 544 -6.06 15.55 -13.34
CA GLU A 544 -7.33 15.26 -12.67
C GLU A 544 -8.30 14.48 -13.58
N ALA A 545 -8.18 14.60 -14.90
CA ALA A 545 -9.03 13.93 -15.88
C ALA A 545 -9.21 12.41 -15.67
N PRO A 546 -8.17 11.57 -15.47
CA PRO A 546 -8.35 10.12 -15.31
C PRO A 546 -9.01 9.74 -13.97
N LEU A 547 -9.03 10.66 -13.00
CA LEU A 547 -9.62 10.43 -11.69
C LEU A 547 -11.10 10.86 -11.63
N ARG A 548 -11.55 11.74 -12.54
CA ARG A 548 -12.91 12.34 -12.55
C ARG A 548 -13.97 11.41 -13.15
N LYS A 549 -15.14 11.31 -12.51
CA LYS A 549 -16.35 10.72 -13.12
C LYS A 549 -17.00 11.72 -14.10
N THR A 550 -17.62 11.20 -15.15
CA THR A 550 -18.60 11.93 -15.97
C THR A 550 -19.74 12.43 -15.07
N GLY A 551 -20.06 13.72 -15.10
CA GLY A 551 -21.17 14.31 -14.32
C GLY A 551 -20.86 14.76 -12.88
N HIS A 552 -19.60 14.71 -12.40
CA HIS A 552 -19.27 15.11 -11.02
C HIS A 552 -19.50 16.62 -10.77
N ARG A 553 -20.51 16.98 -9.96
CA ARG A 553 -20.70 18.34 -9.43
C ARG A 553 -19.83 18.54 -8.19
N LYS A 554 -18.93 19.52 -8.20
CA LYS A 554 -18.20 19.95 -7.00
C LYS A 554 -19.18 20.24 -5.87
N THR A 555 -19.16 19.46 -4.80
CA THR A 555 -19.81 19.83 -3.54
C THR A 555 -19.06 21.01 -2.93
N LYS A 556 -19.48 22.24 -3.26
CA LYS A 556 -19.04 23.46 -2.55
C LYS A 556 -19.60 23.42 -1.12
N ARG A 557 -18.90 22.77 -0.19
CA ARG A 557 -19.19 22.90 1.24
C ARG A 557 -18.65 24.25 1.71
N LYS A 558 -19.52 25.28 1.75
CA LYS A 558 -19.20 26.56 2.40
C LYS A 558 -19.11 26.30 3.91
N PHE A 559 -17.92 26.43 4.47
CA PHE A 559 -17.75 26.55 5.92
C PHE A 559 -18.41 27.87 6.33
N GLN A 560 -19.49 27.82 7.11
CA GLN A 560 -20.00 29.00 7.79
C GLN A 560 -18.95 29.43 8.81
N GLY A 561 -18.50 30.69 8.72
CA GLY A 561 -17.35 31.20 9.45
C GLY A 561 -17.42 30.93 10.95
N PHE A 562 -16.27 30.57 11.53
CA PHE A 562 -16.11 30.39 12.96
C PHE A 562 -16.07 31.78 13.63
N PRO A 563 -16.83 32.06 14.70
CA PRO A 563 -16.73 33.34 15.37
C PRO A 563 -15.31 33.53 15.92
N LEU A 564 -14.70 34.67 15.61
CA LEU A 564 -13.30 34.99 15.92
C LEU A 564 -12.94 34.78 17.41
N LYS A 565 -13.91 34.97 18.31
CA LYS A 565 -13.77 34.71 19.77
C LYS A 565 -13.55 33.23 20.11
N LEU A 566 -14.21 32.32 19.39
CA LEU A 566 -14.02 30.86 19.55
C LEU A 566 -12.72 30.39 18.89
N LEU A 567 -12.27 31.05 17.82
CA LEU A 567 -10.94 30.81 17.23
C LEU A 567 -9.83 31.24 18.20
N LEU A 568 -9.97 32.39 18.86
CA LEU A 568 -9.03 32.87 19.88
C LEU A 568 -9.03 31.98 21.12
N ALA A 569 -10.20 31.56 21.62
CA ALA A 569 -10.28 30.57 22.70
C ALA A 569 -9.66 29.22 22.29
N PHE A 570 -9.84 28.80 21.03
CA PHE A 570 -9.21 27.61 20.49
C PHE A 570 -7.69 27.76 20.40
N ILE A 571 -7.16 28.92 20.02
CA ILE A 571 -5.71 29.22 19.98
C ILE A 571 -5.13 29.20 21.40
N VAL A 572 -5.80 29.78 22.39
CA VAL A 572 -5.38 29.77 23.80
C VAL A 572 -5.44 28.34 24.39
N PHE A 573 -6.48 27.57 24.03
CA PHE A 573 -6.57 26.17 24.42
C PHE A 573 -5.50 25.30 23.74
N TRP A 574 -5.24 25.56 22.45
CA TRP A 574 -4.15 24.90 21.72
C TRP A 574 -2.79 25.31 22.25
N PHE A 575 -2.62 26.55 22.72
CA PHE A 575 -1.42 27.03 23.41
C PHE A 575 -1.17 26.20 24.68
N TRP A 576 -2.19 25.99 25.53
CA TRP A 576 -2.05 25.14 26.72
C TRP A 576 -1.82 23.66 26.39
N ILE A 577 -2.46 23.11 25.36
CA ILE A 577 -2.19 21.74 24.88
C ILE A 577 -0.78 21.62 24.31
N SER A 578 -0.31 22.61 23.55
CA SER A 578 1.04 22.63 22.99
C SER A 578 2.09 22.68 24.08
N VAL A 579 1.86 23.53 25.10
CA VAL A 579 2.69 23.62 26.30
C VAL A 579 2.68 22.28 27.05
N LEU A 580 1.53 21.63 27.22
CA LEU A 580 1.45 20.29 27.83
C LEU A 580 2.14 19.21 26.99
N PHE A 581 2.09 19.27 25.66
CA PHE A 581 2.80 18.34 24.77
C PHE A 581 4.32 18.58 24.79
N VAL A 582 4.76 19.84 24.86
CA VAL A 582 6.17 20.21 24.97
C VAL A 582 6.70 19.84 26.35
N VAL A 583 5.93 20.07 27.42
CA VAL A 583 6.25 19.62 28.79
C VAL A 583 6.25 18.10 28.88
N ASP A 584 5.31 17.38 28.24
CA ASP A 584 5.31 15.91 28.13
C ASP A 584 6.53 15.41 27.33
N GLU A 585 6.95 16.10 26.28
CA GLU A 585 8.14 15.72 25.50
C GLU A 585 9.47 16.04 26.21
N ILE A 586 9.48 17.06 27.09
CA ILE A 586 10.60 17.42 27.97
C ILE A 586 10.68 16.45 29.16
N TRP A 587 9.55 16.16 29.82
CA TRP A 587 9.45 15.27 30.98
C TRP A 587 9.69 13.80 30.58
N ARG A 588 9.22 13.37 29.39
CA ARG A 588 9.59 12.06 28.80
C ARG A 588 11.07 11.94 28.45
N HIS A 589 11.79 13.04 28.28
CA HIS A 589 13.22 13.02 28.06
C HIS A 589 14.00 12.95 29.38
N GLU A 590 13.57 13.64 30.44
CA GLU A 590 14.28 13.64 31.73
C GLU A 590 13.98 12.40 32.60
N VAL A 591 12.76 11.86 32.58
CA VAL A 591 12.39 10.72 33.46
C VAL A 591 12.72 9.35 32.84
N LEU A 592 13.04 9.28 31.55
CA LEU A 592 13.50 8.05 30.88
C LEU A 592 15.01 8.00 30.63
N LEU A 593 15.78 9.03 31.03
CA LEU A 593 17.24 9.05 30.89
C LEU A 593 17.99 8.57 32.14
N ASN A 594 17.32 8.38 33.28
CA ASN A 594 17.91 7.71 34.44
C ASN A 594 17.31 6.31 34.57
N HIS A 595 17.93 5.35 33.89
CA HIS A 595 18.12 3.94 34.27
C HIS A 595 18.37 3.10 33.02
N SER A 596 19.62 3.10 32.57
CA SER A 596 20.20 2.00 31.82
C SER A 596 21.56 1.70 32.43
N ASP A 597 21.56 0.98 33.55
CA ASP A 597 22.71 0.19 33.98
C ASP A 597 22.23 -1.18 34.46
N ALA A 598 23.06 -2.16 34.16
CA ALA A 598 22.79 -3.59 34.17
C ALA A 598 22.26 -4.13 35.50
N ILE A 599 21.33 -5.09 35.43
CA ILE A 599 21.15 -6.09 36.48
C ILE A 599 20.99 -7.47 35.82
N VAL A 600 22.10 -8.19 35.77
CA VAL A 600 22.13 -9.66 35.76
C VAL A 600 21.61 -10.11 37.12
N ARG A 601 20.59 -10.97 37.18
CA ARG A 601 20.19 -11.64 38.43
C ARG A 601 20.70 -13.07 38.44
N PRO A 602 21.34 -13.55 39.53
CA PRO A 602 21.61 -14.96 39.74
C PRO A 602 20.39 -15.67 40.37
N GLN A 603 20.40 -17.00 40.26
CA GLN A 603 19.39 -17.94 40.77
C GLN A 603 19.20 -17.90 42.29
N PRO A 604 18.05 -18.36 42.82
CA PRO A 604 17.83 -18.41 44.26
C PRO A 604 18.42 -19.68 44.88
N THR A 605 19.38 -19.50 45.81
CA THR A 605 19.74 -20.51 46.81
C THR A 605 19.01 -20.21 48.12
N SER A 606 18.49 -21.29 48.71
CA SER A 606 17.95 -21.38 50.07
C SER A 606 18.83 -20.73 51.13
N PHE A 607 18.25 -20.07 52.13
CA PHE A 607 18.61 -20.29 53.54
C PHE A 607 17.52 -19.80 54.49
N VAL A 608 17.37 -20.58 55.56
CA VAL A 608 16.39 -20.52 56.64
C VAL A 608 16.73 -19.39 57.62
N SER A 609 15.73 -18.66 58.11
CA SER A 609 15.75 -18.21 59.51
C SER A 609 14.33 -18.07 60.08
N THR A 610 14.17 -18.75 61.20
CA THR A 610 13.00 -18.90 62.05
C THR A 610 12.84 -17.67 62.94
N PHE A 611 11.64 -17.10 63.04
CA PHE A 611 11.17 -16.46 64.28
C PHE A 611 9.67 -16.73 64.48
N LEU A 612 9.36 -17.13 65.70
CA LEU A 612 8.10 -17.75 66.15
C LEU A 612 7.07 -16.70 66.63
N LEU A 613 5.83 -16.86 66.13
CA LEU A 613 4.50 -16.80 66.81
C LEU A 613 3.99 -15.50 67.50
N PRO A 614 2.65 -15.34 67.75
CA PRO A 614 1.53 -16.27 67.49
C PRO A 614 0.31 -15.70 66.72
N ASN A 615 -0.46 -16.65 66.19
CA ASN A 615 -1.78 -16.57 65.58
C ASN A 615 -2.84 -15.87 66.44
N PHE A 616 -3.76 -15.11 65.82
CA PHE A 616 -5.15 -15.01 66.25
C PHE A 616 -6.12 -14.87 65.06
N LEU A 617 -7.00 -15.87 64.94
CA LEU A 617 -8.38 -15.91 64.39
C LEU A 617 -8.64 -15.74 62.88
N SER A 618 -8.82 -16.91 62.25
CA SER A 618 -9.77 -17.13 61.14
C SER A 618 -11.22 -17.03 61.61
N PRO A 619 -12.19 -16.60 60.78
CA PRO A 619 -13.57 -17.04 60.90
C PRO A 619 -13.75 -18.41 60.24
N ARG A 620 -14.39 -19.30 60.99
CA ARG A 620 -14.73 -20.68 60.66
C ARG A 620 -15.61 -20.80 59.41
N SER A 621 -15.34 -21.85 58.66
CA SER A 621 -16.30 -22.56 57.83
C SER A 621 -17.50 -23.04 58.65
N ALA A 622 -18.70 -22.70 58.21
CA ALA A 622 -19.90 -23.48 58.48
C ALA A 622 -20.39 -24.03 57.15
N SER A 623 -20.14 -25.32 56.94
CA SER A 623 -20.79 -26.12 55.91
C SER A 623 -22.27 -26.27 56.27
N SER A 624 -23.14 -25.76 55.41
CA SER A 624 -24.38 -26.46 55.11
C SER A 624 -24.26 -26.96 53.68
N GLU A 625 -24.11 -28.27 53.51
CA GLU A 625 -24.28 -28.94 52.22
C GLU A 625 -25.73 -28.74 51.77
N ARG A 626 -25.97 -27.67 50.99
CA ARG A 626 -26.88 -27.77 49.86
C ARG A 626 -25.97 -28.05 48.67
N MET A 627 -26.20 -29.16 47.97
CA MET A 627 -25.75 -29.28 46.59
C MET A 627 -26.42 -28.14 45.80
N GLU A 628 -25.77 -26.99 45.70
CA GLU A 628 -26.17 -25.96 44.76
C GLU A 628 -25.88 -26.52 43.36
N VAL A 629 -26.95 -26.92 42.68
CA VAL A 629 -26.89 -27.35 41.28
C VAL A 629 -26.25 -26.21 40.49
N THR A 630 -25.05 -26.44 39.96
CA THR A 630 -24.34 -25.47 39.12
C THR A 630 -25.19 -25.18 37.89
N LYS A 631 -25.53 -23.90 37.66
CA LYS A 631 -26.35 -23.52 36.51
C LYS A 631 -25.63 -23.84 35.19
N ARG A 632 -26.32 -24.54 34.30
CA ARG A 632 -25.84 -24.93 32.97
C ARG A 632 -26.22 -23.88 31.94
N VAL A 633 -25.27 -23.40 31.15
CA VAL A 633 -25.50 -22.36 30.15
C VAL A 633 -25.12 -22.85 28.77
N ALA A 634 -26.08 -22.85 27.84
CA ALA A 634 -25.79 -23.16 26.44
C ALA A 634 -25.11 -21.98 25.74
N VAL A 635 -24.03 -22.21 25.00
CA VAL A 635 -23.33 -21.20 24.20
C VAL A 635 -23.39 -21.59 22.74
N ILE A 636 -23.99 -20.77 21.88
CA ILE A 636 -24.24 -21.10 20.47
C ILE A 636 -23.15 -20.46 19.60
N GLY A 637 -22.24 -21.30 19.08
CA GLY A 637 -21.11 -20.92 18.24
C GLY A 637 -19.80 -20.72 19.03
N ALA A 638 -18.70 -21.30 18.54
CA ALA A 638 -17.35 -21.21 19.10
C ALA A 638 -16.48 -20.16 18.39
N GLY A 639 -17.09 -19.04 17.99
CA GLY A 639 -16.38 -17.84 17.55
C GLY A 639 -15.72 -17.09 18.71
N PRO A 640 -15.06 -15.94 18.47
CA PRO A 640 -14.39 -15.16 19.50
C PRO A 640 -15.29 -14.79 20.69
N CYS A 641 -16.56 -14.43 20.44
CA CYS A 641 -17.53 -14.15 21.51
C CYS A 641 -17.99 -15.43 22.22
N GLY A 642 -18.10 -16.56 21.52
CA GLY A 642 -18.41 -17.85 22.13
C GLY A 642 -17.34 -18.30 23.12
N LEU A 643 -16.08 -18.22 22.72
CA LEU A 643 -14.94 -18.52 23.59
C LEU A 643 -14.87 -17.54 24.78
N GLY A 644 -15.12 -16.25 24.53
CA GLY A 644 -15.24 -15.24 25.57
C GLY A 644 -16.36 -15.53 26.58
N ALA A 645 -17.50 -16.02 26.10
CA ALA A 645 -18.65 -16.41 26.92
C ALA A 645 -18.31 -17.64 27.76
N VAL A 646 -17.79 -18.71 27.15
CA VAL A 646 -17.34 -19.92 27.87
C VAL A 646 -16.37 -19.56 28.99
N LYS A 647 -15.36 -18.73 28.70
CA LYS A 647 -14.40 -18.28 29.72
C LYS A 647 -15.06 -17.47 30.83
N SER A 648 -15.89 -16.49 30.47
CA SER A 648 -16.51 -15.59 31.46
C SER A 648 -17.52 -16.30 32.35
N LEU A 649 -18.28 -17.26 31.79
CA LEU A 649 -19.23 -18.09 32.55
C LEU A 649 -18.50 -18.98 33.56
N LYS A 650 -17.37 -19.59 33.16
CA LYS A 650 -16.52 -20.36 34.08
C LYS A 650 -15.95 -19.50 35.20
N ASP A 651 -15.49 -18.29 34.88
CA ASP A 651 -14.95 -17.36 35.87
C ASP A 651 -15.99 -16.99 36.95
N GLU A 652 -17.27 -17.04 36.59
CA GLU A 652 -18.42 -16.80 37.48
C GLU A 652 -18.99 -18.09 38.10
N GLY A 653 -18.32 -19.24 37.94
CA GLY A 653 -18.73 -20.51 38.54
C GLY A 653 -19.93 -21.19 37.86
N LEU A 654 -20.24 -20.85 36.61
CA LEU A 654 -21.30 -21.48 35.81
C LEU A 654 -20.73 -22.61 34.93
N GLU A 655 -21.58 -23.53 34.49
CA GLU A 655 -21.18 -24.65 33.62
C GLU A 655 -21.57 -24.37 32.15
N PRO A 656 -20.64 -23.89 31.30
CA PRO A 656 -20.96 -23.68 29.89
C PRO A 656 -20.92 -24.98 29.08
N VAL A 657 -21.87 -25.12 28.16
CA VAL A 657 -21.87 -26.12 27.09
C VAL A 657 -21.99 -25.40 25.75
N CYS A 658 -20.90 -25.39 24.98
CA CYS A 658 -20.83 -24.69 23.71
C CYS A 658 -21.13 -25.63 22.54
N PHE A 659 -22.03 -25.24 21.64
CA PHE A 659 -22.34 -25.97 20.42
C PHE A 659 -21.73 -25.25 19.22
N GLU A 660 -20.85 -25.93 18.49
CA GLU A 660 -20.20 -25.42 17.27
C GLU A 660 -20.59 -26.30 16.10
N ARG A 661 -21.16 -25.68 15.05
CA ARG A 661 -21.69 -26.41 13.90
C ARG A 661 -20.60 -27.02 13.03
N THR A 662 -19.41 -26.43 13.03
CA THR A 662 -18.25 -26.92 12.27
C THR A 662 -17.37 -27.83 13.12
N GLY A 663 -16.36 -28.44 12.49
CA GLY A 663 -15.39 -29.28 13.19
C GLY A 663 -14.34 -28.54 14.01
N GLN A 664 -14.32 -27.21 13.97
CA GLN A 664 -13.26 -26.37 14.51
C GLN A 664 -13.80 -25.05 15.05
N MET A 665 -13.12 -24.46 16.03
CA MET A 665 -13.48 -23.15 16.58
C MET A 665 -12.98 -22.00 15.70
N GLY A 666 -13.25 -20.76 16.11
CA GLY A 666 -12.67 -19.55 15.52
C GLY A 666 -13.65 -18.67 14.73
N GLY A 667 -14.78 -19.25 14.27
CA GLY A 667 -15.80 -18.54 13.50
C GLY A 667 -15.22 -17.89 12.24
N LEU A 668 -15.60 -16.63 11.98
CA LEU A 668 -15.20 -15.85 10.79
C LEU A 668 -13.69 -15.91 10.44
N TRP A 669 -12.82 -15.97 11.45
CA TRP A 669 -11.36 -15.93 11.24
C TRP A 669 -10.76 -17.28 10.85
N ARG A 670 -11.54 -18.37 10.96
CA ARG A 670 -11.19 -19.63 10.34
C ARG A 670 -11.52 -19.55 8.87
N TYR A 671 -10.48 -19.57 8.04
CA TYR A 671 -10.64 -19.58 6.60
C TYR A 671 -11.07 -20.97 6.10
N HIS A 672 -11.98 -20.97 5.14
CA HIS A 672 -12.41 -22.14 4.39
C HIS A 672 -12.28 -21.85 2.88
N ASP A 673 -11.71 -22.81 2.15
CA ASP A 673 -11.58 -22.72 0.69
C ASP A 673 -12.93 -22.77 -0.01
N GLU A 674 -13.89 -23.49 0.56
CA GLU A 674 -15.24 -23.65 0.04
C GLU A 674 -16.21 -22.63 0.65
N ASP A 675 -17.26 -22.31 -0.10
CA ASP A 675 -18.38 -21.54 0.42
C ASP A 675 -19.38 -22.48 1.10
N MET A 676 -19.67 -22.23 2.38
CA MET A 676 -20.53 -23.08 3.20
C MET A 676 -21.71 -22.26 3.73
N ASP A 677 -22.92 -22.73 3.45
CA ASP A 677 -24.13 -22.05 3.91
C ASP A 677 -24.17 -21.96 5.43
N GLY A 678 -24.56 -20.79 5.93
CA GLY A 678 -24.62 -20.52 7.36
C GLY A 678 -23.25 -20.48 8.08
N VAL A 679 -22.13 -20.47 7.35
CA VAL A 679 -20.78 -20.31 7.92
C VAL A 679 -20.15 -19.02 7.40
N ALA A 680 -19.69 -18.17 8.31
CA ALA A 680 -18.91 -16.99 7.95
C ALA A 680 -17.45 -17.38 7.72
N SER A 681 -16.87 -16.92 6.62
CA SER A 681 -15.44 -17.03 6.33
C SER A 681 -14.96 -15.78 5.62
N VAL A 682 -13.67 -15.50 5.77
CA VAL A 682 -12.96 -14.40 5.10
C VAL A 682 -12.39 -14.82 3.74
N MET A 683 -11.90 -13.85 2.96
CA MET A 683 -11.03 -14.08 1.79
C MET A 683 -9.66 -14.59 2.25
N LYS A 684 -8.97 -15.39 1.42
CA LYS A 684 -7.66 -16.01 1.75
C LYS A 684 -6.57 -15.01 2.16
N THR A 685 -6.70 -13.77 1.73
CA THR A 685 -5.73 -12.67 1.88
C THR A 685 -6.12 -11.68 2.96
N THR A 686 -7.20 -11.97 3.71
CA THR A 686 -7.79 -11.02 4.66
C THR A 686 -6.84 -10.69 5.81
N ILE A 687 -6.67 -9.39 6.04
CA ILE A 687 -5.89 -8.81 7.13
C ILE A 687 -6.82 -7.98 8.00
N ILE A 688 -6.75 -8.17 9.32
CA ILE A 688 -7.53 -7.37 10.27
C ILE A 688 -7.27 -5.87 10.07
N ASN A 689 -8.30 -5.06 10.26
CA ASN A 689 -8.26 -3.61 10.08
C ASN A 689 -7.90 -2.83 11.36
N THR A 690 -7.76 -3.52 12.49
CA THR A 690 -7.34 -2.96 13.78
C THR A 690 -6.03 -3.58 14.25
N SER A 691 -5.19 -2.77 14.87
CA SER A 691 -3.87 -3.16 15.33
C SER A 691 -3.93 -4.15 16.50
N LYS A 692 -2.89 -4.98 16.62
CA LYS A 692 -2.85 -6.12 17.56
C LYS A 692 -3.05 -5.70 19.01
N GLU A 693 -2.49 -4.58 19.46
CA GLU A 693 -2.60 -4.14 20.85
C GLU A 693 -3.96 -3.51 21.18
N ILE A 694 -4.56 -2.79 20.23
CA ILE A 694 -5.90 -2.20 20.40
C ILE A 694 -6.98 -3.27 20.28
N GLY A 695 -6.83 -4.18 19.32
CA GLY A 695 -7.76 -5.28 19.07
C GLY A 695 -7.59 -6.51 19.95
N ALA A 696 -6.61 -6.52 20.86
CA ALA A 696 -6.36 -7.61 21.78
C ALA A 696 -7.52 -7.84 22.76
N CYS A 697 -7.71 -9.09 23.17
CA CYS A 697 -8.53 -9.42 24.34
C CYS A 697 -7.84 -8.93 25.62
N SER A 698 -8.60 -8.54 26.65
CA SER A 698 -7.98 -8.04 27.89
C SER A 698 -7.22 -9.10 28.69
N LEU A 699 -7.43 -10.40 28.38
CA LEU A 699 -6.83 -11.55 29.05
C LEU A 699 -5.35 -11.74 28.78
N CYS A 700 -4.91 -11.52 27.53
CA CYS A 700 -3.50 -11.62 27.18
C CYS A 700 -3.16 -10.81 25.91
N PRO A 701 -1.98 -10.18 25.87
CA PRO A 701 -1.49 -9.54 24.67
C PRO A 701 -1.14 -10.59 23.60
N PRO A 702 -1.32 -10.29 22.31
CA PRO A 702 -0.75 -11.08 21.23
C PRO A 702 0.78 -11.16 21.34
N PRO A 703 1.41 -12.23 20.80
CA PRO A 703 2.86 -12.35 20.79
C PRO A 703 3.59 -11.12 20.22
N ALA A 704 4.79 -10.83 20.75
CA ALA A 704 5.55 -9.65 20.38
C ALA A 704 5.97 -9.69 18.90
N GLU A 705 6.31 -10.87 18.41
CA GLU A 705 6.72 -11.17 17.04
C GLU A 705 5.58 -11.15 16.01
N TYR A 706 4.31 -11.19 16.45
CA TYR A 706 3.18 -11.09 15.53
C TYR A 706 3.10 -9.69 14.92
N PRO A 707 2.75 -9.55 13.63
CA PRO A 707 2.63 -8.27 12.97
C PRO A 707 1.52 -7.42 13.60
N ASN A 708 1.64 -6.11 13.45
CA ASN A 708 0.66 -5.19 14.05
C ASN A 708 -0.73 -5.37 13.45
N TYR A 709 -0.85 -5.73 12.17
CA TYR A 709 -2.13 -6.13 11.57
C TYR A 709 -2.02 -7.59 11.14
N MET A 710 -2.67 -8.46 11.87
CA MET A 710 -2.57 -9.91 11.68
C MET A 710 -3.37 -10.37 10.46
N HIS A 711 -2.73 -11.18 9.63
CA HIS A 711 -3.40 -12.01 8.63
C HIS A 711 -4.39 -12.98 9.32
N HIS A 712 -5.44 -13.40 8.63
CA HIS A 712 -6.46 -14.28 9.22
C HIS A 712 -5.88 -15.56 9.84
N THR A 713 -4.79 -16.11 9.28
CA THR A 713 -4.09 -17.28 9.83
C THR A 713 -3.49 -17.02 11.21
N LEU A 714 -2.92 -15.83 11.44
CA LEU A 714 -2.37 -15.42 12.74
C LEU A 714 -3.48 -15.01 13.71
N MET A 715 -4.56 -14.41 13.21
CA MET A 715 -5.76 -14.16 14.02
C MET A 715 -6.34 -15.47 14.55
N TYR A 716 -6.47 -16.48 13.70
CA TYR A 716 -6.92 -17.82 14.10
C TYR A 716 -6.01 -18.43 15.18
N LYS A 717 -4.68 -18.36 14.99
CA LYS A 717 -3.72 -18.83 16.02
C LYS A 717 -3.89 -18.09 17.35
N TYR A 718 -4.07 -16.77 17.33
CA TYR A 718 -4.32 -15.99 18.55
C TYR A 718 -5.64 -16.40 19.23
N ILE A 719 -6.69 -16.69 18.46
CA ILE A 719 -7.96 -17.20 19.01
C ILE A 719 -7.76 -18.59 19.65
N CYS A 720 -6.98 -19.48 19.03
CA CYS A 720 -6.64 -20.78 19.64
C CYS A 720 -5.90 -20.59 20.97
N MET A 721 -4.91 -19.68 21.03
CA MET A 721 -4.20 -19.37 22.26
C MET A 721 -5.15 -18.87 23.36
N LEU A 722 -6.13 -18.02 23.01
CA LEU A 722 -7.15 -17.55 23.96
C LEU A 722 -8.05 -18.69 24.45
N ALA A 723 -8.43 -19.62 23.57
CA ALA A 723 -9.23 -20.78 23.92
C ALA A 723 -8.48 -21.74 24.85
N GLU A 724 -7.18 -21.95 24.62
CA GLU A 724 -6.31 -22.74 25.49
C GLU A 724 -6.13 -22.08 26.85
N GLN A 725 -5.80 -20.78 26.90
CA GLN A 725 -5.63 -20.04 28.14
C GLN A 725 -6.94 -19.96 28.96
N GLY A 726 -8.09 -19.90 28.27
CA GLY A 726 -9.40 -19.95 28.90
C GLY A 726 -9.89 -21.37 29.21
N ASP A 727 -9.16 -22.39 28.75
CA ASP A 727 -9.54 -23.79 28.83
C ASP A 727 -10.99 -24.00 28.33
N CYS A 728 -11.27 -23.43 27.16
CA CYS A 728 -12.61 -23.41 26.57
C CYS A 728 -12.90 -24.69 25.80
N VAL A 729 -11.87 -25.32 25.21
CA VAL A 729 -12.01 -26.39 24.21
C VAL A 729 -12.82 -27.58 24.73
N ARG A 730 -12.62 -27.99 25.99
CA ARG A 730 -13.35 -29.12 26.60
C ARG A 730 -14.86 -28.90 26.77
N HIS A 731 -15.31 -27.65 26.69
CA HIS A 731 -16.73 -27.28 26.78
C HIS A 731 -17.40 -27.18 25.40
N ILE A 732 -16.67 -27.44 24.30
CA ILE A 732 -17.18 -27.30 22.94
C ILE A 732 -17.56 -28.67 22.38
N LYS A 733 -18.81 -28.79 21.95
CA LYS A 733 -19.33 -29.89 21.14
C LYS A 733 -19.27 -29.47 19.67
N PHE A 734 -18.23 -29.93 18.97
CA PHE A 734 -18.07 -29.72 17.52
C PHE A 734 -19.07 -30.53 16.71
N TYR A 735 -19.32 -30.14 15.46
CA TYR A 735 -20.31 -30.74 14.56
C TYR A 735 -21.75 -30.74 15.11
N HIS A 736 -22.07 -29.85 16.05
CA HIS A 736 -23.41 -29.72 16.62
C HIS A 736 -24.06 -28.44 16.10
N GLU A 737 -24.93 -28.59 15.12
CA GLU A 737 -25.68 -27.47 14.56
C GLU A 737 -26.97 -27.23 15.36
N THR A 738 -27.09 -26.06 15.99
CA THR A 738 -28.32 -25.68 16.68
C THR A 738 -29.46 -25.46 15.68
N LYS A 739 -30.52 -26.25 15.83
CA LYS A 739 -31.71 -26.19 14.98
C LYS A 739 -32.83 -25.38 15.60
N LYS A 740 -33.00 -25.45 16.92
CA LYS A 740 -34.12 -24.82 17.61
C LYS A 740 -33.76 -24.47 19.06
N ILE A 741 -34.20 -23.30 19.51
CA ILE A 741 -34.12 -22.84 20.90
C ILE A 741 -35.52 -22.34 21.29
N GLU A 742 -36.07 -22.94 22.33
CA GLU A 742 -37.43 -22.66 22.80
C GLU A 742 -37.47 -22.45 24.31
N LYS A 743 -38.49 -21.73 24.76
CA LYS A 743 -38.81 -21.66 26.19
C LYS A 743 -39.14 -23.09 26.67
N ALA A 744 -38.53 -23.53 27.77
CA ALA A 744 -38.89 -24.80 28.39
C ALA A 744 -40.34 -24.76 28.89
N GLU A 745 -40.97 -25.92 29.11
CA GLU A 745 -42.35 -25.99 29.62
C GLU A 745 -42.55 -25.23 30.94
N ASP A 746 -41.51 -25.15 31.76
CA ASP A 746 -41.50 -24.43 33.04
C ASP A 746 -40.78 -23.07 32.99
N TYR A 747 -40.65 -22.47 31.79
CA TYR A 747 -39.96 -21.20 31.58
C TYR A 747 -40.49 -20.06 32.45
N GLU A 748 -41.81 -19.93 32.60
CA GLU A 748 -42.39 -18.82 33.39
C GLU A 748 -41.93 -18.86 34.86
N LYS A 749 -41.62 -20.04 35.40
CA LYS A 749 -41.10 -20.21 36.77
C LYS A 749 -39.58 -20.19 36.85
N THR A 750 -38.90 -20.78 35.87
CA THR A 750 -37.45 -21.11 35.97
C THR A 750 -36.56 -20.31 35.03
N GLY A 751 -37.11 -19.74 33.95
CA GLY A 751 -36.38 -19.08 32.88
C GLY A 751 -35.54 -20.02 32.00
N ARG A 752 -35.75 -21.34 32.08
CA ARG A 752 -34.94 -22.34 31.37
C ARG A 752 -35.31 -22.50 29.90
N TRP A 753 -34.35 -22.92 29.09
CA TRP A 753 -34.48 -23.05 27.64
C TRP A 753 -34.24 -24.49 27.19
N THR A 754 -35.02 -24.95 26.23
CA THR A 754 -34.80 -26.21 25.53
C THR A 754 -34.01 -25.95 24.25
N VAL A 755 -32.85 -26.58 24.10
CA VAL A 755 -31.96 -26.41 22.95
C VAL A 755 -31.87 -27.72 22.20
N THR A 756 -32.25 -27.71 20.92
CA THR A 756 -32.16 -28.85 20.01
C THR A 756 -31.03 -28.64 19.00
N CYS A 757 -30.08 -29.56 19.00
CA CYS A 757 -28.92 -29.57 18.11
C CYS A 757 -28.91 -30.83 17.25
N LYS A 758 -28.52 -30.70 15.99
CA LYS A 758 -28.26 -31.84 15.10
C LYS A 758 -26.76 -32.11 15.05
N ASN A 759 -26.34 -33.32 15.37
CA ASN A 759 -24.98 -33.77 15.07
C ASN A 759 -24.87 -33.94 13.54
N THR A 760 -24.03 -33.14 12.89
CA THR A 760 -23.90 -33.12 11.42
C THR A 760 -23.15 -34.32 10.87
N GLN A 761 -22.43 -35.08 11.71
CA GLN A 761 -21.73 -36.31 11.33
C GLN A 761 -22.63 -37.55 11.43
N THR A 762 -23.42 -37.67 12.50
CA THR A 762 -24.29 -38.85 12.72
C THR A 762 -25.73 -38.64 12.26
N GLY A 763 -26.16 -37.38 12.09
CA GLY A 763 -27.54 -37.01 11.80
C GLY A 763 -28.47 -36.96 13.02
N GLU A 764 -27.98 -37.38 14.20
CA GLU A 764 -28.74 -37.48 15.45
C GLU A 764 -29.20 -36.10 15.95
N LEU A 765 -30.43 -36.03 16.45
CA LEU A 765 -30.97 -34.86 17.14
C LEU A 765 -30.80 -35.03 18.65
N VAL A 766 -30.09 -34.09 19.27
CA VAL A 766 -29.86 -34.02 20.71
C VAL A 766 -30.63 -32.81 21.24
N THR A 767 -31.55 -33.07 22.16
CA THR A 767 -32.32 -32.02 22.86
C THR A 767 -31.98 -32.05 24.35
N ASP A 768 -31.65 -30.89 24.91
CA ASP A 768 -31.27 -30.74 26.33
C ASP A 768 -31.78 -29.39 26.87
N THR A 769 -31.92 -29.28 28.19
CA THR A 769 -32.47 -28.12 28.88
C THR A 769 -31.38 -27.38 29.65
N PHE A 770 -31.36 -26.06 29.53
CA PHE A 770 -30.33 -25.18 30.10
C PHE A 770 -30.94 -24.03 30.91
N ASP A 771 -30.22 -23.55 31.91
CA ASP A 771 -30.62 -22.42 32.76
C ASP A 771 -30.53 -21.08 32.05
N ALA A 772 -29.63 -20.97 31.08
CA ALA A 772 -29.50 -19.80 30.22
C ALA A 772 -28.89 -20.15 28.86
N VAL A 773 -29.01 -19.22 27.92
CA VAL A 773 -28.49 -19.33 26.55
C VAL A 773 -27.74 -18.06 26.15
N CYS A 774 -26.52 -18.24 25.64
CA CYS A 774 -25.71 -17.20 25.02
C CYS A 774 -25.60 -17.46 23.51
N VAL A 775 -26.13 -16.57 22.68
CA VAL A 775 -26.06 -16.65 21.21
C VAL A 775 -24.85 -15.89 20.71
N CYS A 776 -23.88 -16.58 20.10
CA CYS A 776 -22.56 -16.04 19.74
C CYS A 776 -22.22 -16.21 18.25
N ILE A 777 -23.24 -16.24 17.38
CA ILE A 777 -23.09 -16.52 15.94
C ILE A 777 -22.60 -15.34 15.08
N GLY A 778 -22.55 -14.13 15.66
CA GLY A 778 -22.24 -12.90 14.93
C GLY A 778 -23.31 -12.52 13.88
N HIS A 779 -22.96 -11.64 12.93
CA HIS A 779 -23.91 -11.09 11.94
C HIS A 779 -23.36 -10.97 10.51
N HIS A 780 -22.23 -11.61 10.20
CA HIS A 780 -21.58 -11.59 8.88
C HIS A 780 -21.68 -12.94 8.16
N VAL A 781 -22.82 -13.62 8.31
CA VAL A 781 -23.07 -14.95 7.75
C VAL A 781 -23.91 -14.86 6.49
N TYR A 782 -25.12 -14.29 6.59
CA TYR A 782 -26.09 -14.31 5.49
C TYR A 782 -25.88 -13.12 4.55
N PRO A 783 -25.54 -13.34 3.27
CA PRO A 783 -25.26 -12.26 2.33
C PRO A 783 -26.51 -11.41 2.03
N ASN A 784 -26.29 -10.12 1.78
CA ASN A 784 -27.35 -9.22 1.31
C ASN A 784 -27.19 -8.99 -0.20
N GLU A 785 -27.98 -9.69 -1.01
CA GLU A 785 -27.89 -9.66 -2.47
C GLU A 785 -29.07 -8.88 -3.07
N PRO A 786 -28.90 -7.57 -3.37
CA PRO A 786 -29.96 -6.80 -4.02
C PRO A 786 -30.10 -7.20 -5.49
N THR A 787 -31.33 -7.22 -5.98
CA THR A 787 -31.63 -7.40 -7.41
C THR A 787 -31.55 -6.06 -8.15
N PHE A 788 -30.96 -6.07 -9.34
CA PHE A 788 -30.85 -4.91 -10.22
C PHE A 788 -31.74 -5.07 -11.47
N PRO A 789 -32.15 -3.97 -12.12
CA PRO A 789 -32.91 -4.06 -13.37
C PRO A 789 -32.14 -4.81 -14.46
N LYS A 790 -32.82 -5.72 -15.17
CA LYS A 790 -32.28 -6.56 -16.26
C LYS A 790 -31.12 -7.49 -15.86
N GLN A 791 -30.96 -7.76 -14.57
CA GLN A 791 -29.87 -8.60 -14.07
C GLN A 791 -29.91 -10.02 -14.65
N GLU A 792 -31.11 -10.53 -14.94
CA GLU A 792 -31.38 -11.81 -15.57
C GLU A 792 -30.90 -11.91 -17.02
N GLU A 793 -30.68 -10.78 -17.70
CA GLU A 793 -30.16 -10.77 -19.07
C GLU A 793 -28.63 -10.95 -19.12
N PHE A 794 -27.93 -10.76 -17.99
CA PHE A 794 -26.47 -10.76 -17.95
C PHE A 794 -25.89 -12.16 -18.11
N GLU A 795 -25.04 -12.34 -19.11
CA GLU A 795 -24.41 -13.64 -19.43
C GLU A 795 -23.14 -13.91 -18.58
N GLY A 796 -22.63 -12.90 -17.88
CA GLY A 796 -21.44 -13.00 -17.03
C GLY A 796 -21.74 -13.52 -15.60
N LYS A 797 -20.68 -13.62 -14.79
CA LYS A 797 -20.80 -14.17 -13.42
C LYS A 797 -21.21 -13.11 -12.41
N ILE A 798 -22.21 -13.38 -11.57
CA ILE A 798 -22.57 -12.54 -10.41
C ILE A 798 -22.32 -13.33 -9.12
N MET A 799 -21.66 -12.72 -8.14
CA MET A 799 -21.48 -13.35 -6.82
C MET A 799 -21.33 -12.33 -5.70
N HIS A 800 -21.67 -12.72 -4.47
CA HIS A 800 -21.37 -11.92 -3.28
C HIS A 800 -19.93 -12.10 -2.79
N THR A 801 -19.38 -11.07 -2.13
CA THR A 801 -18.05 -11.13 -1.49
C THR A 801 -17.89 -12.22 -0.44
N HIS A 802 -19.00 -12.75 0.09
CA HIS A 802 -19.00 -13.90 1.00
C HIS A 802 -18.46 -15.16 0.29
N SER A 803 -18.86 -15.39 -0.95
CA SER A 803 -18.42 -16.53 -1.77
C SER A 803 -17.08 -16.31 -2.48
N LEU A 804 -16.56 -15.06 -2.51
CA LEU A 804 -15.24 -14.78 -3.06
C LEU A 804 -14.17 -15.23 -2.06
N LYS A 805 -13.54 -16.39 -2.28
CA LYS A 805 -12.48 -16.90 -1.38
C LYS A 805 -11.07 -16.64 -1.89
N LYS A 806 -10.88 -16.67 -3.21
CA LYS A 806 -9.62 -16.51 -3.95
C LYS A 806 -9.86 -15.72 -5.23
N VAL A 807 -8.78 -15.21 -5.82
CA VAL A 807 -8.80 -14.49 -7.10
C VAL A 807 -8.52 -15.38 -8.32
N ASP A 808 -8.14 -16.65 -8.10
CA ASP A 808 -7.92 -17.65 -9.16
C ASP A 808 -9.16 -17.75 -10.06
N GLY A 809 -8.98 -17.66 -11.38
CA GLY A 809 -10.06 -17.70 -12.38
C GLY A 809 -10.64 -16.34 -12.77
N TYR A 810 -10.05 -15.23 -12.29
CA TYR A 810 -10.40 -13.85 -12.66
C TYR A 810 -9.33 -13.17 -13.53
N GLU A 811 -8.37 -13.93 -14.05
CA GLU A 811 -7.28 -13.43 -14.89
C GLU A 811 -7.83 -12.80 -16.17
N ASP A 812 -7.31 -11.61 -16.52
CA ASP A 812 -7.68 -10.88 -17.73
C ASP A 812 -9.17 -10.52 -17.91
N LEU A 813 -10.00 -10.70 -16.87
CA LEU A 813 -11.42 -10.32 -16.88
C LEU A 813 -11.62 -8.82 -16.59
N LYS A 814 -12.74 -8.27 -17.06
CA LYS A 814 -13.29 -6.97 -16.66
C LYS A 814 -14.32 -7.20 -15.56
N ILE A 815 -14.10 -6.59 -14.40
CA ILE A 815 -14.88 -6.91 -13.20
C ILE A 815 -15.48 -5.65 -12.60
N VAL A 816 -16.73 -5.71 -12.16
CA VAL A 816 -17.38 -4.66 -11.36
C VAL A 816 -17.47 -5.12 -9.91
N VAL A 817 -16.95 -4.32 -8.97
CA VAL A 817 -17.18 -4.52 -7.54
C VAL A 817 -18.20 -3.49 -7.06
N VAL A 818 -19.32 -3.97 -6.53
CA VAL A 818 -20.45 -3.13 -6.12
C VAL A 818 -20.40 -2.89 -4.62
N GLY A 819 -20.11 -1.65 -4.24
CA GLY A 819 -20.06 -1.22 -2.84
C GLY A 819 -18.65 -0.98 -2.34
N VAL A 820 -18.50 0.06 -1.52
CA VAL A 820 -17.21 0.57 -1.02
C VAL A 820 -16.99 0.26 0.47
N GLY A 821 -17.59 -0.83 0.98
CA GLY A 821 -17.26 -1.35 2.31
C GLY A 821 -15.86 -1.97 2.36
N ASN A 822 -15.40 -2.39 3.54
CA ASN A 822 -14.06 -2.98 3.71
C ASN A 822 -13.85 -4.16 2.76
N SER A 823 -14.78 -5.13 2.74
CA SER A 823 -14.69 -6.29 1.83
C SER A 823 -14.72 -5.91 0.35
N GLY A 824 -15.49 -4.89 -0.05
CA GLY A 824 -15.53 -4.43 -1.43
C GLY A 824 -14.24 -3.74 -1.87
N MET A 825 -13.59 -3.00 -0.97
CA MET A 825 -12.28 -2.42 -1.25
C MET A 825 -11.19 -3.49 -1.34
N ASP A 826 -11.15 -4.43 -0.40
CA ASP A 826 -10.17 -5.52 -0.41
C ASP A 826 -10.36 -6.37 -1.68
N ALA A 827 -11.60 -6.76 -2.02
CA ALA A 827 -11.90 -7.47 -3.26
C ALA A 827 -11.46 -6.68 -4.51
N ALA A 828 -11.76 -5.38 -4.59
CA ALA A 828 -11.36 -4.56 -5.74
C ALA A 828 -9.84 -4.45 -5.87
N VAL A 829 -9.11 -4.31 -4.77
CA VAL A 829 -7.65 -4.25 -4.74
C VAL A 829 -7.05 -5.59 -5.16
N GLU A 830 -7.55 -6.69 -4.63
CA GLU A 830 -7.03 -8.04 -4.90
C GLU A 830 -7.30 -8.47 -6.33
N LEU A 831 -8.54 -8.30 -6.81
CA LEU A 831 -8.90 -8.58 -8.19
C LEU A 831 -8.09 -7.71 -9.16
N SER A 832 -7.75 -6.47 -8.81
CA SER A 832 -6.92 -5.61 -9.67
C SER A 832 -5.48 -6.09 -9.87
N ALA A 833 -5.04 -7.11 -9.15
CA ALA A 833 -3.73 -7.74 -9.36
C ALA A 833 -3.74 -8.71 -10.55
N VAL A 834 -4.89 -9.33 -10.86
CA VAL A 834 -5.02 -10.38 -11.90
C VAL A 834 -5.95 -9.98 -13.05
N ALA A 835 -6.96 -9.16 -12.77
CA ALA A 835 -7.97 -8.76 -13.73
C ALA A 835 -7.43 -7.74 -14.74
N LYS A 836 -7.97 -7.76 -15.96
CA LYS A 836 -7.67 -6.77 -17.01
C LYS A 836 -8.14 -5.38 -16.59
N LYS A 837 -9.27 -5.29 -15.89
CA LYS A 837 -9.82 -4.03 -15.37
C LYS A 837 -10.77 -4.27 -14.21
N VAL A 838 -10.69 -3.43 -13.18
CA VAL A 838 -11.68 -3.41 -12.09
C VAL A 838 -12.40 -2.06 -12.04
N TYR A 839 -13.72 -2.09 -12.03
CA TYR A 839 -14.59 -0.94 -11.82
C TYR A 839 -15.17 -1.02 -10.41
N LEU A 840 -14.94 0.00 -9.59
CA LEU A 840 -15.49 0.09 -8.23
C LEU A 840 -16.73 0.98 -8.26
N SER A 841 -17.91 0.36 -8.18
CA SER A 841 -19.20 1.05 -8.22
C SER A 841 -19.56 1.59 -6.84
N SER A 842 -19.88 2.89 -6.78
CA SER A 842 -20.32 3.56 -5.55
C SER A 842 -21.34 4.65 -5.83
N ARG A 843 -22.51 4.55 -5.16
CA ARG A 843 -23.58 5.56 -5.20
C ARG A 843 -23.25 6.80 -4.35
N ARG A 844 -22.64 6.60 -3.19
CA ARG A 844 -22.49 7.64 -2.15
C ARG A 844 -21.05 8.02 -1.83
N GLY A 845 -20.04 7.32 -2.36
CA GLY A 845 -18.65 7.48 -1.92
C GLY A 845 -18.41 6.89 -0.51
N THR A 846 -17.18 7.02 0.00
CA THR A 846 -16.81 6.71 1.39
C THR A 846 -15.51 7.41 1.77
N TRP A 847 -15.33 7.67 3.07
CA TRP A 847 -14.03 8.05 3.60
C TRP A 847 -13.13 6.81 3.73
N VAL A 848 -11.86 6.95 3.37
CA VAL A 848 -10.86 5.87 3.42
C VAL A 848 -9.76 6.23 4.40
N LEU A 849 -9.43 5.28 5.27
CA LEU A 849 -8.36 5.38 6.26
C LEU A 849 -7.25 4.36 5.94
N PRO A 850 -5.97 4.72 6.13
CA PRO A 850 -4.87 3.76 6.03
C PRO A 850 -4.71 2.99 7.35
N ARG A 851 -4.13 1.79 7.29
CA ARG A 851 -3.57 1.09 8.46
C ARG A 851 -2.29 1.78 8.93
N VAL A 852 -1.48 2.26 7.97
CA VAL A 852 -0.21 2.97 8.23
C VAL A 852 -0.45 4.45 8.57
N GLY A 853 -0.46 4.76 9.86
CA GLY A 853 -0.61 6.11 10.39
C GLY A 853 0.68 6.95 10.37
N PRO A 854 0.62 8.20 10.88
CA PRO A 854 1.78 9.09 10.99
C PRO A 854 3.01 8.42 11.63
N LYS A 855 4.20 8.72 11.10
CA LYS A 855 5.48 8.08 11.48
C LYS A 855 5.50 6.55 11.32
N GLY A 856 4.53 5.97 10.60
CA GLY A 856 4.44 4.53 10.36
C GLY A 856 3.88 3.72 11.54
N HIS A 857 3.30 4.36 12.57
CA HIS A 857 2.59 3.65 13.63
C HIS A 857 1.20 3.19 13.16
N PRO A 858 0.58 2.20 13.81
CA PRO A 858 -0.81 1.84 13.54
C PRO A 858 -1.75 3.03 13.73
N PHE A 859 -2.63 3.28 12.75
CA PHE A 859 -3.49 4.46 12.71
C PHE A 859 -4.49 4.52 13.87
N ASP A 860 -5.11 3.39 14.19
CA ASP A 860 -6.04 3.23 15.32
C ASP A 860 -5.38 3.54 16.68
N ALA A 861 -4.12 3.12 16.90
CA ALA A 861 -3.35 3.45 18.10
C ALA A 861 -3.07 4.96 18.27
N ILE A 862 -3.18 5.73 17.19
CA ILE A 862 -3.08 7.19 17.22
C ILE A 862 -4.46 7.81 17.51
N PHE A 863 -5.53 7.25 16.97
CA PHE A 863 -6.87 7.84 17.01
C PHE A 863 -7.68 7.46 18.26
N ILE A 864 -7.58 6.20 18.72
CA ILE A 864 -8.40 5.66 19.82
C ILE A 864 -7.67 5.87 21.14
N ARG A 865 -7.84 7.08 21.71
CA ARG A 865 -7.20 7.52 22.95
C ARG A 865 -8.19 8.22 23.88
N ARG A 866 -8.02 8.07 25.19
CA ARG A 866 -8.94 8.64 26.19
C ARG A 866 -8.99 10.16 26.13
N TYR A 867 -7.86 10.86 25.99
CA TYR A 867 -7.87 12.32 25.87
C TYR A 867 -8.55 12.82 24.58
N LEU A 868 -8.36 12.12 23.44
CA LEU A 868 -9.04 12.47 22.19
C LEU A 868 -10.55 12.24 22.32
N HIS A 869 -10.94 11.17 23.00
CA HIS A 869 -12.34 10.90 23.30
C HIS A 869 -12.95 11.97 24.23
N LEU A 870 -12.21 12.44 25.23
CA LEU A 870 -12.63 13.58 26.06
C LEU A 870 -12.84 14.85 25.21
N LEU A 871 -11.89 15.16 24.31
CA LEU A 871 -12.04 16.28 23.37
C LEU A 871 -13.26 16.09 22.46
N GLN A 872 -13.55 14.86 22.03
CA GLN A 872 -14.72 14.56 21.22
C GLN A 872 -16.05 14.82 21.93
N ARG A 873 -16.07 14.71 23.26
CA ARG A 873 -17.25 15.01 24.10
C ARG A 873 -17.42 16.50 24.37
N ILE A 874 -16.33 17.26 24.41
CA ILE A 874 -16.35 18.70 24.72
C ILE A 874 -16.53 19.55 23.45
N LEU A 875 -15.91 19.15 22.34
CA LEU A 875 -15.90 19.94 21.10
C LEU A 875 -17.15 19.66 20.23
N PRO A 876 -17.63 20.65 19.46
CA PRO A 876 -18.71 20.44 18.52
C PRO A 876 -18.40 19.36 17.47
N PHE A 877 -19.34 18.44 17.24
CA PHE A 877 -19.20 17.31 16.30
C PHE A 877 -18.72 17.73 14.91
N ASN A 878 -19.23 18.85 14.39
CA ASN A 878 -18.85 19.38 13.08
C ASN A 878 -17.38 19.81 12.99
N LEU A 879 -16.83 20.38 14.07
CA LEU A 879 -15.44 20.79 14.15
C LEU A 879 -14.52 19.57 14.18
N ILE A 880 -14.87 18.55 14.99
CA ILE A 880 -14.13 17.28 15.03
C ILE A 880 -14.09 16.66 13.64
N CYS A 881 -15.26 16.51 13.01
CA CYS A 881 -15.32 15.99 11.65
C CYS A 881 -14.49 16.82 10.67
N TYR A 882 -14.47 18.14 10.79
CA TYR A 882 -13.72 19.01 9.88
C TYR A 882 -12.20 18.81 10.03
N VAL A 883 -11.71 18.77 11.28
CA VAL A 883 -10.30 18.52 11.57
C VAL A 883 -9.88 17.14 11.07
N THR A 884 -10.68 16.10 11.34
CA THR A 884 -10.38 14.75 10.88
C THR A 884 -10.44 14.65 9.36
N GLU A 885 -11.47 15.21 8.70
CA GLU A 885 -11.60 15.28 7.24
C GLU A 885 -10.41 15.99 6.59
N LYS A 886 -9.93 17.09 7.18
CA LYS A 886 -8.73 17.79 6.69
C LYS A 886 -7.50 16.89 6.77
N GLN A 887 -7.27 16.24 7.92
CA GLN A 887 -6.12 15.35 8.11
C GLN A 887 -6.11 14.17 7.12
N ILE A 888 -7.26 13.57 6.82
CA ILE A 888 -7.33 12.46 5.86
C ILE A 888 -7.18 12.95 4.40
N ASN A 889 -7.72 14.14 4.07
CA ASN A 889 -7.59 14.72 2.74
C ASN A 889 -6.17 15.20 2.44
N ASP A 890 -5.41 15.61 3.47
CA ASP A 890 -3.99 15.93 3.34
C ASP A 890 -3.17 14.71 2.85
N ARG A 891 -3.63 13.48 3.15
CA ARG A 891 -3.01 12.24 2.69
C ARG A 891 -3.36 11.94 1.23
N PHE A 892 -4.65 11.95 0.91
CA PHE A 892 -5.14 11.98 -0.47
C PHE A 892 -6.55 12.62 -0.52
N ASN A 893 -6.78 13.49 -1.51
CA ASN A 893 -8.00 14.28 -1.59
C ASN A 893 -9.16 13.41 -2.09
N HIS A 894 -10.12 13.11 -1.23
CA HIS A 894 -11.24 12.22 -1.55
C HIS A 894 -12.16 12.80 -2.64
N ASP A 895 -12.24 14.13 -2.81
CA ASP A 895 -13.04 14.75 -3.87
C ASP A 895 -12.39 14.54 -5.23
N MET A 896 -11.07 14.75 -5.31
CA MET A 896 -10.29 14.50 -6.52
C MET A 896 -10.38 13.03 -6.96
N TYR A 897 -10.50 12.10 -6.02
CA TYR A 897 -10.61 10.66 -6.26
C TYR A 897 -12.06 10.14 -6.34
N ASN A 898 -13.08 11.02 -6.33
CA ASN A 898 -14.51 10.66 -6.38
C ASN A 898 -14.96 9.69 -5.28
N LEU A 899 -14.38 9.86 -4.09
CA LEU A 899 -14.70 9.11 -2.88
C LEU A 899 -15.45 9.96 -1.84
N THR A 900 -15.43 11.29 -1.93
CA THR A 900 -16.09 12.16 -0.93
C THR A 900 -17.58 11.83 -0.81
N PRO A 901 -18.05 11.43 0.38
CA PRO A 901 -19.45 11.15 0.59
C PRO A 901 -20.25 12.38 1.01
N ASN A 902 -21.57 12.29 0.87
CA ASN A 902 -22.51 13.35 1.25
C ASN A 902 -22.67 13.53 2.78
N HIS A 903 -22.10 12.64 3.59
CA HIS A 903 -22.12 12.73 5.07
C HIS A 903 -20.74 13.11 5.65
N ARG A 904 -20.70 13.42 6.95
CA ARG A 904 -19.45 13.70 7.70
C ARG A 904 -18.68 12.42 7.99
N ILE A 905 -17.38 12.53 8.23
CA ILE A 905 -16.51 11.35 8.43
C ILE A 905 -16.93 10.41 9.56
N LEU A 906 -17.47 10.95 10.66
CA LEU A 906 -17.89 10.14 11.81
C LEU A 906 -19.38 9.75 11.80
N SER A 907 -20.08 10.02 10.69
CA SER A 907 -21.49 9.65 10.47
C SER A 907 -21.65 8.28 9.77
N GLN A 908 -20.54 7.62 9.46
CA GLN A 908 -20.49 6.25 8.92
C GLN A 908 -19.11 5.70 9.24
N HIS A 909 -18.99 4.38 9.43
CA HIS A 909 -17.67 3.75 9.56
C HIS A 909 -16.83 3.99 8.30
N PRO A 910 -15.66 4.65 8.43
CA PRO A 910 -14.75 4.79 7.31
C PRO A 910 -14.22 3.43 6.85
N THR A 911 -13.90 3.31 5.57
CA THR A 911 -13.32 2.09 4.99
C THR A 911 -11.82 2.09 5.19
N VAL A 912 -11.22 0.95 5.55
CA VAL A 912 -9.77 0.85 5.74
C VAL A 912 -9.13 0.24 4.49
N SER A 913 -8.21 0.96 3.86
CA SER A 913 -7.43 0.45 2.72
C SER A 913 -6.12 1.21 2.58
N ASP A 914 -5.01 0.48 2.40
CA ASP A 914 -3.67 1.05 2.23
C ASP A 914 -3.32 1.31 0.76
N THR A 915 -3.91 0.54 -0.16
CA THR A 915 -3.47 0.44 -1.57
C THR A 915 -4.46 1.01 -2.57
N LEU A 916 -5.73 1.22 -2.19
CA LEU A 916 -6.74 1.76 -3.13
C LEU A 916 -6.29 3.06 -3.81
N PRO A 917 -5.75 4.09 -3.13
CA PRO A 917 -5.40 5.35 -3.80
C PRO A 917 -4.36 5.16 -4.91
N ILE A 918 -3.37 4.28 -4.73
CA ILE A 918 -2.37 4.04 -5.78
C ILE A 918 -2.96 3.23 -6.95
N LYS A 919 -3.87 2.28 -6.68
CA LYS A 919 -4.59 1.52 -7.72
C LYS A 919 -5.52 2.41 -8.56
N LEU A 920 -6.07 3.47 -7.96
CA LEU A 920 -6.83 4.51 -8.67
C LEU A 920 -5.90 5.39 -9.54
N LEU A 921 -4.73 5.80 -9.01
CA LEU A 921 -3.76 6.59 -9.77
C LEU A 921 -3.12 5.84 -10.95
N SER A 922 -2.90 4.53 -10.79
CA SER A 922 -2.43 3.64 -11.87
C SER A 922 -3.55 3.20 -12.80
N GLY A 923 -4.81 3.48 -12.45
CA GLY A 923 -5.99 3.14 -13.22
C GLY A 923 -6.26 1.64 -13.32
N THR A 924 -5.67 0.81 -12.46
CA THR A 924 -6.02 -0.63 -12.38
C THR A 924 -7.39 -0.81 -11.74
N VAL A 925 -7.77 0.09 -10.84
CA VAL A 925 -9.14 0.27 -10.34
C VAL A 925 -9.67 1.61 -10.84
N VAL A 926 -10.94 1.68 -11.24
CA VAL A 926 -11.60 2.92 -11.66
C VAL A 926 -12.94 3.07 -10.95
N ILE A 927 -13.21 4.22 -10.35
CA ILE A 927 -14.50 4.45 -9.67
C ILE A 927 -15.58 4.80 -10.69
N ARG A 928 -16.75 4.18 -10.55
CA ARG A 928 -17.96 4.41 -11.35
C ARG A 928 -19.17 4.79 -10.48
N GLY A 929 -20.24 5.26 -11.12
CA GLY A 929 -21.54 5.49 -10.48
C GLY A 929 -22.16 4.20 -9.93
N GLY A 930 -23.39 4.27 -9.39
CA GLY A 930 -24.18 3.07 -9.13
C GLY A 930 -24.50 2.34 -10.43
N ILE A 931 -24.91 1.07 -10.36
CA ILE A 931 -25.44 0.37 -11.55
C ILE A 931 -26.88 0.84 -11.79
N LYS A 932 -27.14 1.35 -13.00
CA LYS A 932 -28.47 1.76 -13.46
C LYS A 932 -29.27 0.54 -13.91
N HIS A 933 -28.70 -0.28 -14.78
CA HIS A 933 -29.24 -1.57 -15.21
C HIS A 933 -28.12 -2.44 -15.81
N PHE A 934 -28.37 -3.74 -15.90
CA PHE A 934 -27.52 -4.70 -16.60
C PHE A 934 -27.86 -4.76 -18.09
N THR A 935 -26.89 -5.18 -18.88
CA THR A 935 -27.05 -5.55 -20.30
C THR A 935 -26.62 -7.01 -20.45
N LYS A 936 -26.76 -7.59 -21.64
CA LYS A 936 -26.29 -8.96 -21.89
C LYS A 936 -24.79 -9.15 -21.64
N LYS A 937 -23.98 -8.16 -22.01
CA LYS A 937 -22.50 -8.22 -21.96
C LYS A 937 -21.89 -7.35 -20.86
N GLY A 938 -22.68 -6.65 -20.06
CA GLY A 938 -22.12 -5.67 -19.14
C GLY A 938 -23.12 -4.93 -18.27
N VAL A 939 -22.76 -3.69 -17.94
CA VAL A 939 -23.58 -2.80 -17.09
C VAL A 939 -23.56 -1.37 -17.62
N VAL A 940 -24.65 -0.65 -17.38
CA VAL A 940 -24.73 0.80 -17.55
C VAL A 940 -24.71 1.45 -16.17
N PHE A 941 -23.81 2.41 -15.95
CA PHE A 941 -23.70 3.13 -14.68
C PHE A 941 -24.61 4.37 -14.62
N ASP A 942 -24.97 4.79 -13.42
CA ASP A 942 -25.71 6.03 -13.17
C ASP A 942 -24.93 7.24 -13.69
N GLY A 943 -25.56 8.02 -14.59
CA GLY A 943 -24.95 9.19 -15.23
C GLY A 943 -24.13 8.88 -16.49
N GLU A 944 -24.07 7.61 -16.91
CA GLU A 944 -23.45 7.16 -18.15
C GLU A 944 -24.52 6.62 -19.11
N GLU A 945 -24.36 6.86 -20.41
CA GLU A 945 -25.25 6.33 -21.46
C GLU A 945 -24.65 5.10 -22.15
N GLU A 946 -23.33 5.00 -22.18
CA GLU A 946 -22.61 3.90 -22.82
C GLU A 946 -22.56 2.65 -21.94
N GLU A 947 -22.70 1.49 -22.58
CA GLU A 947 -22.50 0.19 -21.97
C GLU A 947 -21.02 -0.02 -21.62
N THR A 948 -20.74 -0.43 -20.38
CA THR A 948 -19.44 -0.96 -20.01
C THR A 948 -19.49 -2.48 -20.04
N ASP A 949 -18.79 -3.07 -21.00
CA ASP A 949 -18.59 -4.53 -21.14
C ASP A 949 -17.84 -5.10 -19.93
N VAL A 950 -18.39 -6.16 -19.31
CA VAL A 950 -17.96 -6.71 -18.02
C VAL A 950 -18.22 -8.22 -17.98
N ASP A 951 -17.22 -8.99 -17.54
CA ASP A 951 -17.30 -10.46 -17.44
C ASP A 951 -17.84 -10.95 -16.09
N ALA A 952 -17.63 -10.17 -15.02
CA ALA A 952 -18.09 -10.53 -13.67
C ALA A 952 -18.51 -9.34 -12.80
N VAL A 953 -19.48 -9.56 -11.92
CA VAL A 953 -19.95 -8.60 -10.92
C VAL A 953 -19.86 -9.20 -9.51
N ILE A 954 -19.12 -8.51 -8.64
CA ILE A 954 -18.89 -8.88 -7.25
C ILE A 954 -19.70 -7.95 -6.33
N LEU A 955 -20.69 -8.49 -5.63
CA LEU A 955 -21.56 -7.77 -4.71
C LEU A 955 -20.90 -7.67 -3.33
N ALA A 956 -20.45 -6.47 -2.97
CA ALA A 956 -19.95 -6.12 -1.63
C ALA A 956 -21.01 -5.33 -0.85
N THR A 957 -22.24 -5.86 -0.85
CA THR A 957 -23.49 -5.19 -0.47
C THR A 957 -23.92 -5.46 0.98
N GLY A 958 -23.09 -6.16 1.75
CA GLY A 958 -23.26 -6.36 3.19
C GLY A 958 -23.97 -7.66 3.54
N TYR A 959 -24.50 -7.74 4.75
CA TYR A 959 -25.07 -8.97 5.32
C TYR A 959 -26.41 -8.68 5.99
N LYS A 960 -27.25 -9.71 6.09
CA LYS A 960 -28.52 -9.71 6.82
C LYS A 960 -28.33 -10.32 8.21
N ILE A 961 -29.02 -9.77 9.20
CA ILE A 961 -29.11 -10.35 10.55
C ILE A 961 -30.24 -11.37 10.52
N LYS A 962 -29.96 -12.62 10.92
CA LYS A 962 -30.95 -13.71 10.95
C LYS A 962 -30.59 -14.72 12.03
N PHE A 963 -31.58 -15.16 12.80
CA PHE A 963 -31.45 -16.18 13.83
C PHE A 963 -32.37 -17.37 13.49
N SER A 964 -31.90 -18.29 12.65
CA SER A 964 -32.73 -19.38 12.11
C SER A 964 -33.26 -20.39 13.12
N PHE A 965 -32.73 -20.39 14.35
CA PHE A 965 -33.09 -21.31 15.43
C PHE A 965 -33.93 -20.64 16.54
N LEU A 966 -34.21 -19.34 16.44
CA LEU A 966 -35.12 -18.61 17.33
C LEU A 966 -36.37 -18.22 16.56
N SER A 967 -37.54 -18.27 17.22
CA SER A 967 -38.77 -17.72 16.64
C SER A 967 -38.75 -16.18 16.70
N ASP A 968 -39.48 -15.56 15.76
CA ASP A 968 -39.62 -14.09 15.73
C ASP A 968 -40.32 -13.55 17.00
N ASP A 969 -41.13 -14.38 17.67
CA ASP A 969 -41.75 -14.06 18.97
C ASP A 969 -40.73 -13.88 20.11
N ILE A 970 -39.56 -14.52 20.02
CA ILE A 970 -38.49 -14.41 21.04
C ILE A 970 -37.55 -13.25 20.72
N LEU A 971 -37.19 -13.09 19.44
CA LEU A 971 -36.26 -12.05 19.01
C LEU A 971 -36.61 -11.54 17.61
N PRO A 972 -37.51 -10.55 17.50
CA PRO A 972 -37.90 -10.01 16.22
C PRO A 972 -36.74 -9.26 15.55
N VAL A 973 -36.57 -9.50 14.24
CA VAL A 973 -35.57 -8.83 13.41
C VAL A 973 -36.27 -8.22 12.19
N GLU A 974 -36.36 -6.88 12.16
CA GLU A 974 -36.97 -6.14 11.06
C GLU A 974 -35.93 -5.23 10.41
N ASP A 975 -35.63 -5.42 9.12
CA ASP A 975 -34.65 -4.60 8.37
C ASP A 975 -33.29 -4.43 9.09
N ASN A 976 -32.74 -5.53 9.63
CA ASN A 976 -31.53 -5.54 10.47
C ASN A 976 -31.61 -4.71 11.76
N LYS A 977 -32.82 -4.34 12.22
CA LYS A 977 -33.03 -3.71 13.52
C LYS A 977 -33.40 -4.80 14.53
N VAL A 978 -32.70 -4.80 15.66
CA VAL A 978 -32.94 -5.72 16.77
C VAL A 978 -33.00 -4.89 18.05
N ARG A 979 -34.06 -5.04 18.83
CA ARG A 979 -34.25 -4.30 20.09
C ARG A 979 -33.67 -5.09 21.26
N LEU A 980 -32.43 -4.75 21.62
CA LEU A 980 -31.70 -5.39 22.71
C LEU A 980 -31.16 -4.35 23.69
N TYR A 981 -31.40 -4.54 24.99
CA TYR A 981 -30.79 -3.74 26.04
C TYR A 981 -29.28 -3.93 25.99
N LYS A 982 -28.57 -2.81 25.81
CA LYS A 982 -27.13 -2.76 25.54
C LYS A 982 -26.67 -3.69 24.42
N PHE A 983 -27.51 -3.94 23.41
CA PHE A 983 -27.19 -4.88 22.32
C PHE A 983 -26.97 -6.34 22.78
N ILE A 984 -27.47 -6.72 23.97
CA ILE A 984 -27.28 -8.05 24.55
C ILE A 984 -28.60 -8.73 24.91
N PHE A 985 -29.44 -8.11 25.75
CA PHE A 985 -30.61 -8.78 26.34
C PHE A 985 -31.93 -8.33 25.69
N PRO A 986 -32.85 -9.24 25.34
CA PRO A 986 -34.21 -8.88 24.94
C PRO A 986 -34.99 -8.32 26.14
N PRO A 987 -35.51 -7.08 26.09
CA PRO A 987 -36.06 -6.42 27.27
C PRO A 987 -37.43 -6.96 27.71
N HIS A 988 -38.18 -7.60 26.81
CA HIS A 988 -39.56 -8.08 27.04
C HIS A 988 -39.61 -9.47 27.70
N LEU A 989 -38.48 -10.15 27.83
CA LEU A 989 -38.43 -11.47 28.47
C LEU A 989 -38.42 -11.30 29.99
N PRO A 990 -39.22 -12.06 30.75
CA PRO A 990 -39.32 -11.93 32.21
C PRO A 990 -38.05 -12.38 32.94
N HIS A 991 -37.29 -13.29 32.33
CA HIS A 991 -36.07 -13.86 32.89
C HIS A 991 -34.84 -13.41 32.08
N PRO A 992 -33.75 -12.91 32.73
CA PRO A 992 -32.53 -12.46 32.04
C PRO A 992 -31.62 -13.63 31.63
N THR A 993 -32.19 -14.65 31.00
CA THR A 993 -31.53 -15.94 30.71
C THR A 993 -31.24 -16.17 29.23
N LEU A 994 -31.52 -15.21 28.34
CA LEU A 994 -31.13 -15.22 26.93
C LEU A 994 -30.30 -13.97 26.60
N ALA A 995 -29.06 -14.17 26.14
CA ALA A 995 -28.15 -13.08 25.76
C ALA A 995 -27.63 -13.27 24.33
N VAL A 996 -27.59 -12.19 23.55
CA VAL A 996 -26.97 -12.16 22.22
C VAL A 996 -25.63 -11.44 22.32
N LEU A 997 -24.53 -12.13 22.04
CA LEU A 997 -23.17 -11.62 22.20
C LEU A 997 -22.51 -11.41 20.85
N GLY A 998 -21.84 -10.27 20.69
CA GLY A 998 -21.14 -9.90 19.46
C GLY A 998 -22.01 -9.29 18.37
N LEU A 999 -23.32 -9.08 18.61
CA LEU A 999 -24.21 -8.35 17.69
C LEU A 999 -24.02 -6.83 17.85
N ILE A 1000 -22.85 -6.33 17.47
CA ILE A 1000 -22.47 -4.93 17.70
C ILE A 1000 -21.43 -4.47 16.67
N GLN A 1001 -21.44 -3.18 16.34
CA GLN A 1001 -20.50 -2.55 15.41
C GLN A 1001 -19.84 -1.32 16.05
N PRO A 1002 -18.74 -1.51 16.81
CA PRO A 1002 -18.06 -0.39 17.46
C PRO A 1002 -17.27 0.46 16.46
N SER A 1003 -17.14 1.76 16.77
CA SER A 1003 -16.15 2.66 16.15
C SER A 1003 -14.75 2.36 16.70
N GLY A 1004 -14.28 1.12 16.47
CA GLY A 1004 -13.08 0.54 17.04
C GLY A 1004 -13.06 -0.99 16.85
N PRO A 1005 -12.19 -1.73 17.56
CA PRO A 1005 -12.12 -3.18 17.46
C PRO A 1005 -13.30 -3.88 18.11
N GLY A 1006 -13.83 -4.93 17.47
CA GLY A 1006 -14.95 -5.73 17.98
C GLY A 1006 -14.58 -6.72 19.08
N PHE A 1007 -13.39 -7.32 19.03
CA PHE A 1007 -12.96 -8.38 19.95
C PHE A 1007 -13.03 -8.00 21.44
N PRO A 1008 -12.37 -6.92 21.89
CA PRO A 1008 -12.42 -6.53 23.30
C PRO A 1008 -13.80 -5.98 23.71
N VAL A 1009 -14.63 -5.55 22.76
CA VAL A 1009 -16.04 -5.19 23.05
C VAL A 1009 -16.84 -6.45 23.34
N GLY A 1010 -16.74 -7.47 22.48
CA GLY A 1010 -17.39 -8.76 22.68
C GLY A 1010 -16.96 -9.43 23.98
N GLU A 1011 -15.67 -9.39 24.32
CA GLU A 1011 -15.19 -9.89 25.62
C GLU A 1011 -15.81 -9.14 26.80
N MET A 1012 -15.92 -7.81 26.73
CA MET A 1012 -16.59 -7.03 27.78
C MET A 1012 -18.08 -7.38 27.90
N GLN A 1013 -18.77 -7.61 26.77
CA GLN A 1013 -20.16 -8.11 26.79
C GLN A 1013 -20.25 -9.47 27.51
N CYS A 1014 -19.31 -10.38 27.26
CA CYS A 1014 -19.26 -11.69 27.90
C CYS A 1014 -19.08 -11.59 29.42
N ARG A 1015 -18.13 -10.76 29.89
CA ARG A 1015 -17.88 -10.54 31.33
C ARG A 1015 -19.11 -9.98 32.05
N TRP A 1016 -19.73 -8.98 31.46
CA TRP A 1016 -20.92 -8.35 32.04
C TRP A 1016 -22.11 -9.31 32.06
N THR A 1017 -22.32 -10.07 30.98
CA THR A 1017 -23.39 -11.07 30.86
C THR A 1017 -23.24 -12.20 31.86
N ALA A 1018 -22.02 -12.72 32.04
CA ALA A 1018 -21.77 -13.81 32.98
C ALA A 1018 -22.13 -13.42 34.43
N ARG A 1019 -21.83 -12.17 34.83
CA ARG A 1019 -22.22 -11.63 36.15
C ARG A 1019 -23.73 -11.55 36.34
N ILE A 1020 -24.49 -11.29 35.27
CA ILE A 1020 -25.95 -11.29 35.31
C ILE A 1020 -26.50 -12.70 35.45
N MET A 1021 -25.98 -13.64 34.64
CA MET A 1021 -26.42 -15.03 34.66
C MET A 1021 -26.07 -15.75 35.98
N SER A 1022 -24.96 -15.38 36.62
CA SER A 1022 -24.59 -15.86 37.96
C SER A 1022 -25.46 -15.25 39.08
N GLY A 1023 -26.18 -14.17 38.79
CA GLY A 1023 -26.98 -13.43 39.78
C GLY A 1023 -26.17 -12.39 40.56
N ASN A 1024 -24.88 -12.23 40.26
CA ASN A 1024 -24.00 -11.23 40.85
C ASN A 1024 -24.31 -9.79 40.40
N LEU A 1025 -25.06 -9.63 39.31
CA LEU A 1025 -25.59 -8.37 38.81
C LEU A 1025 -27.06 -8.56 38.40
N LYS A 1026 -27.88 -7.51 38.53
CA LYS A 1026 -29.29 -7.54 38.13
C LYS A 1026 -29.54 -6.55 36.99
N LEU A 1027 -30.38 -6.94 36.04
CA LEU A 1027 -30.89 -6.03 35.02
C LEU A 1027 -31.88 -5.02 35.66
N PRO A 1028 -32.00 -3.81 35.10
CA PRO A 1028 -33.04 -2.88 35.49
C PRO A 1028 -34.41 -3.33 34.97
N SER A 1029 -35.48 -2.61 35.33
CA SER A 1029 -36.84 -2.92 34.85
C SER A 1029 -36.95 -2.81 33.32
N GLU A 1030 -37.92 -3.52 32.73
CA GLU A 1030 -38.20 -3.46 31.29
C GLU A 1030 -38.40 -2.03 30.78
N VAL A 1031 -39.11 -1.20 31.55
CA VAL A 1031 -39.33 0.22 31.21
C VAL A 1031 -38.01 0.98 31.12
N ALA A 1032 -37.11 0.77 32.08
CA ALA A 1032 -35.80 1.40 32.08
C ALA A 1032 -34.90 0.87 30.95
N MET A 1033 -34.97 -0.42 30.66
CA MET A 1033 -34.25 -1.03 29.52
C MET A 1033 -34.71 -0.44 28.19
N ASN A 1034 -36.02 -0.35 27.96
CA ASN A 1034 -36.58 0.24 26.75
C ASN A 1034 -36.24 1.72 26.60
N ALA A 1035 -36.26 2.49 27.69
CA ALA A 1035 -35.85 3.89 27.68
C ALA A 1035 -34.36 4.07 27.28
N ASP A 1036 -33.46 3.19 27.75
CA ASP A 1036 -32.06 3.19 27.31
C ASP A 1036 -31.91 2.83 25.82
N ILE A 1037 -32.64 1.80 25.37
CA ILE A 1037 -32.66 1.39 23.95
C ILE A 1037 -33.09 2.56 23.07
N ASP A 1038 -34.21 3.22 23.40
CA ASP A 1038 -34.75 4.30 22.59
C ASP A 1038 -33.80 5.50 22.55
N LYS A 1039 -33.16 5.84 23.68
CA LYS A 1039 -32.11 6.85 23.76
C LYS A 1039 -30.91 6.52 22.87
N LYS A 1040 -30.43 5.27 22.89
CA LYS A 1040 -29.31 4.82 22.03
C LYS A 1040 -29.69 4.80 20.55
N LEU A 1041 -30.88 4.33 20.21
CA LEU A 1041 -31.40 4.36 18.84
C LEU A 1041 -31.60 5.79 18.33
N GLU A 1042 -32.01 6.73 19.18
CA GLU A 1042 -32.10 8.15 18.81
C GLU A 1042 -30.71 8.76 18.59
N TYR A 1043 -29.72 8.43 19.44
CA TYR A 1043 -28.33 8.84 19.23
C TYR A 1043 -27.78 8.34 17.90
N ILE A 1044 -28.01 7.06 17.58
CA ILE A 1044 -27.58 6.47 16.31
C ILE A 1044 -28.27 7.18 15.13
N ARG A 1045 -29.59 7.36 15.19
CA ARG A 1045 -30.38 8.06 14.15
C ARG A 1045 -29.90 9.50 13.90
N LYS A 1046 -29.51 10.24 14.95
CA LYS A 1046 -29.01 11.62 14.83
C LYS A 1046 -27.59 11.68 14.23
N ARG A 1047 -26.75 10.68 14.50
CA ARG A 1047 -25.32 10.70 14.13
C ARG A 1047 -25.02 10.00 12.81
N TYR A 1048 -25.60 8.82 12.60
CA TYR A 1048 -25.24 7.91 11.52
C TYR A 1048 -26.21 8.01 10.34
N VAL A 1049 -25.73 7.66 9.15
CA VAL A 1049 -26.55 7.61 7.94
C VAL A 1049 -27.60 6.52 8.07
N ASP A 1050 -28.87 6.89 7.89
CA ASP A 1050 -29.99 5.93 7.91
C ASP A 1050 -29.85 4.89 6.80
N SER A 1051 -29.62 3.64 7.22
CA SER A 1051 -29.36 2.49 6.36
C SER A 1051 -29.46 1.20 7.19
N PRO A 1052 -29.92 0.08 6.61
CA PRO A 1052 -29.88 -1.24 7.25
C PRO A 1052 -28.47 -1.73 7.65
N ARG A 1053 -27.41 -1.04 7.20
CA ARG A 1053 -26.03 -1.30 7.59
C ARG A 1053 -25.64 -0.62 8.91
N HIS A 1054 -26.36 0.41 9.34
CA HIS A 1054 -26.00 1.27 10.47
C HIS A 1054 -27.02 1.18 11.63
N THR A 1055 -27.35 -0.04 12.06
CA THR A 1055 -28.32 -0.30 13.12
C THR A 1055 -27.69 -0.68 14.48
N LEU A 1056 -26.37 -0.94 14.53
CA LEU A 1056 -25.66 -1.57 15.68
C LEU A 1056 -24.46 -0.74 16.20
N GLN A 1057 -24.46 0.57 15.94
CA GLN A 1057 -23.29 1.45 16.09
C GLN A 1057 -23.06 1.86 17.55
N VAL A 1058 -21.82 1.71 18.02
CA VAL A 1058 -21.40 2.22 19.33
C VAL A 1058 -20.05 2.93 19.29
N ASP A 1059 -19.82 3.84 20.23
CA ASP A 1059 -18.50 4.43 20.46
C ASP A 1059 -17.66 3.53 21.37
N PHE A 1060 -16.49 3.12 20.89
CA PHE A 1060 -15.66 2.07 21.49
C PHE A 1060 -15.36 2.28 22.98
N ILE A 1061 -14.81 3.45 23.35
CA ILE A 1061 -14.41 3.74 24.74
C ILE A 1061 -15.65 3.90 25.63
N SER A 1062 -16.68 4.61 25.16
CA SER A 1062 -17.89 4.87 25.96
C SER A 1062 -18.63 3.59 26.31
N TYR A 1063 -18.80 2.70 25.33
CA TYR A 1063 -19.52 1.45 25.55
C TYR A 1063 -18.75 0.48 26.46
N GLN A 1064 -17.42 0.40 26.31
CA GLN A 1064 -16.60 -0.40 27.22
C GLN A 1064 -16.58 0.17 28.64
N ASP A 1065 -16.45 1.50 28.79
CA ASP A 1065 -16.52 2.16 30.10
C ASP A 1065 -17.89 1.94 30.76
N GLU A 1066 -19.00 1.98 30.00
CA GLU A 1066 -20.36 1.73 30.49
C GLU A 1066 -20.50 0.32 31.12
N LEU A 1067 -20.08 -0.73 30.41
CA LEU A 1067 -20.15 -2.10 30.92
C LEU A 1067 -19.12 -2.34 32.03
N ALA A 1068 -17.91 -1.78 31.90
CA ALA A 1068 -16.86 -1.93 32.89
C ALA A 1068 -17.22 -1.24 34.21
N GLU A 1069 -17.98 -0.13 34.18
CA GLU A 1069 -18.44 0.57 35.37
C GLU A 1069 -19.40 -0.30 36.20
N GLU A 1070 -20.35 -0.98 35.55
CA GLU A 1070 -21.33 -1.84 36.23
C GLU A 1070 -20.72 -3.08 36.87
N ILE A 1071 -19.60 -3.58 36.33
CA ILE A 1071 -18.84 -4.65 36.99
C ILE A 1071 -17.72 -4.14 37.89
N GLY A 1072 -17.52 -2.82 38.04
CA GLY A 1072 -16.45 -2.24 38.86
C GLY A 1072 -15.02 -2.34 38.29
N ALA A 1073 -14.90 -2.65 36.99
CA ALA A 1073 -13.63 -2.81 36.28
C ALA A 1073 -13.14 -1.55 35.54
N LYS A 1074 -13.93 -0.47 35.50
CA LYS A 1074 -13.53 0.81 34.88
C LYS A 1074 -12.39 1.45 35.68
N PRO A 1075 -11.25 1.80 35.04
CA PRO A 1075 -10.11 2.37 35.76
C PRO A 1075 -10.44 3.76 36.31
N ASN A 1076 -10.18 3.98 37.60
CA ASN A 1076 -10.33 5.30 38.22
C ASN A 1076 -9.12 6.19 37.90
N LEU A 1077 -9.26 7.06 36.89
CA LEU A 1077 -8.17 7.90 36.41
C LEU A 1077 -7.68 8.92 37.46
N LEU A 1078 -8.55 9.46 38.31
CA LEU A 1078 -8.15 10.40 39.36
C LEU A 1078 -7.31 9.69 40.43
N LYS A 1079 -7.72 8.50 40.84
CA LYS A 1079 -6.95 7.66 41.75
C LYS A 1079 -5.59 7.34 41.15
N LEU A 1080 -5.56 6.89 39.88
CA LEU A 1080 -4.32 6.57 39.18
C LEU A 1080 -3.39 7.78 39.05
N ALA A 1081 -3.91 8.98 38.81
CA ALA A 1081 -3.09 10.19 38.74
C ALA A 1081 -2.34 10.47 40.04
N LEU A 1082 -2.90 10.05 41.19
CA LEU A 1082 -2.30 10.22 42.51
C LEU A 1082 -1.42 9.03 42.91
N THR A 1083 -1.81 7.79 42.57
CA THR A 1083 -1.13 6.57 43.06
C THR A 1083 -0.10 6.01 42.08
N ASP A 1084 -0.33 6.11 40.77
CA ASP A 1084 0.60 5.67 39.73
C ASP A 1084 0.56 6.65 38.53
N PRO A 1085 1.19 7.83 38.67
CA PRO A 1085 1.18 8.87 37.64
C PRO A 1085 1.69 8.38 36.29
N LYS A 1086 2.65 7.43 36.30
CA LYS A 1086 3.21 6.83 35.08
C LYS A 1086 2.14 6.05 34.32
N LEU A 1087 1.41 5.19 35.02
CA LEU A 1087 0.31 4.43 34.42
C LEU A 1087 -0.84 5.34 33.96
N PHE A 1088 -1.18 6.35 34.76
CA PHE A 1088 -2.18 7.37 34.40
C PHE A 1088 -1.86 8.02 33.05
N TRP A 1089 -0.64 8.54 32.88
CA TRP A 1089 -0.26 9.22 31.64
C TRP A 1089 -0.31 8.28 30.43
N VAL A 1090 0.08 7.01 30.59
CA VAL A 1090 0.01 6.02 29.51
C VAL A 1090 -1.43 5.69 29.14
N ILE A 1091 -2.32 5.52 30.12
CA ILE A 1091 -3.76 5.25 29.88
C ILE A 1091 -4.47 6.47 29.26
N PHE A 1092 -4.14 7.67 29.73
CA PHE A 1092 -4.81 8.90 29.31
C PHE A 1092 -4.35 9.37 27.92
N THR A 1093 -3.02 9.39 27.67
CA THR A 1093 -2.42 9.94 26.45
C THR A 1093 -2.03 8.88 25.41
N GLY A 1094 -1.89 7.62 25.83
CA GLY A 1094 -1.63 6.48 24.97
C GLY A 1094 -2.91 5.89 24.35
N PRO A 1095 -2.77 4.77 23.62
CA PRO A 1095 -3.91 4.03 23.08
C PRO A 1095 -4.79 3.47 24.21
N SER A 1096 -6.10 3.44 24.00
CA SER A 1096 -7.04 2.83 24.94
C SER A 1096 -7.01 1.30 24.80
N LEU A 1097 -6.09 0.66 25.53
CA LEU A 1097 -5.87 -0.78 25.50
C LEU A 1097 -6.89 -1.53 26.37
N ALA A 1098 -7.36 -2.69 25.93
CA ALA A 1098 -8.33 -3.51 26.66
C ALA A 1098 -7.81 -3.96 28.05
N TYR A 1099 -6.50 -4.12 28.21
CA TYR A 1099 -5.85 -4.51 29.46
C TYR A 1099 -6.21 -3.58 30.65
N GLN A 1100 -6.53 -2.31 30.39
CA GLN A 1100 -6.89 -1.36 31.45
C GLN A 1100 -8.13 -1.77 32.24
N TYR A 1101 -9.03 -2.57 31.65
CA TYR A 1101 -10.24 -3.09 32.31
C TYR A 1101 -9.99 -4.36 33.12
N ARG A 1102 -8.72 -4.73 33.32
CA ARG A 1102 -8.28 -5.81 34.21
C ARG A 1102 -7.36 -5.30 35.34
N LEU A 1103 -7.22 -3.98 35.48
CA LEU A 1103 -6.46 -3.36 36.58
C LEU A 1103 -7.18 -3.47 37.94
N GLN A 1104 -8.50 -3.52 37.92
CA GLN A 1104 -9.37 -3.59 39.09
C GLN A 1104 -10.68 -4.32 38.75
N GLY A 1105 -11.50 -4.58 39.76
CA GLY A 1105 -12.77 -5.28 39.60
C GLY A 1105 -12.61 -6.81 39.53
N PRO A 1106 -13.69 -7.54 39.22
CA PRO A 1106 -13.68 -9.00 39.14
C PRO A 1106 -12.78 -9.46 38.01
N HIS A 1107 -12.07 -10.56 38.26
CA HIS A 1107 -11.14 -11.19 37.32
C HIS A 1107 -10.01 -10.25 36.89
N SER A 1108 -9.45 -9.48 37.82
CA SER A 1108 -8.27 -8.65 37.57
C SER A 1108 -7.07 -9.51 37.15
N TRP A 1109 -6.15 -8.91 36.39
CA TRP A 1109 -4.96 -9.59 35.87
C TRP A 1109 -3.71 -8.87 36.33
N SER A 1110 -2.83 -9.58 37.07
CA SER A 1110 -1.59 -9.01 37.62
C SER A 1110 -0.65 -8.45 36.55
N GLY A 1111 -0.63 -9.04 35.35
CA GLY A 1111 0.18 -8.57 34.22
C GLY A 1111 -0.40 -7.36 33.47
N ALA A 1112 -1.60 -6.89 33.79
CA ALA A 1112 -2.27 -5.82 33.05
C ALA A 1112 -1.47 -4.51 33.04
N ARG A 1113 -0.89 -4.14 34.18
CA ARG A 1113 -0.06 -2.94 34.31
C ARG A 1113 1.15 -3.00 33.39
N ASP A 1114 1.89 -4.10 33.42
CA ASP A 1114 3.11 -4.26 32.64
C ASP A 1114 2.78 -4.34 31.15
N ALA A 1115 1.68 -5.02 30.77
CA ALA A 1115 1.19 -5.04 29.40
C ALA A 1115 0.89 -3.61 28.87
N ILE A 1116 0.27 -2.75 29.68
CA ILE A 1116 -0.01 -1.36 29.33
C ILE A 1116 1.28 -0.54 29.21
N LEU A 1117 2.27 -0.75 30.07
CA LEU A 1117 3.51 0.04 30.03
C LEU A 1117 4.46 -0.38 28.90
N THR A 1118 4.46 -1.67 28.53
CA THR A 1118 5.39 -2.27 27.55
C THR A 1118 4.82 -2.39 26.14
N TYR A 1119 3.57 -2.00 25.87
CA TYR A 1119 2.93 -2.19 24.56
C TYR A 1119 3.76 -1.68 23.37
N LYS A 1120 4.51 -0.59 23.56
CA LYS A 1120 5.35 0.00 22.49
C LYS A 1120 6.44 -0.97 22.02
N GLU A 1121 6.97 -1.78 22.92
CA GLU A 1121 7.99 -2.78 22.59
C GLU A 1121 7.37 -3.85 21.68
N ARG A 1122 6.17 -4.34 22.02
CA ARG A 1122 5.44 -5.31 21.20
C ARG A 1122 4.99 -4.75 19.85
N VAL A 1123 4.65 -3.45 19.76
CA VAL A 1123 4.33 -2.78 18.48
C VAL A 1123 5.56 -2.67 17.57
N VAL A 1124 6.75 -2.46 18.15
CA VAL A 1124 7.99 -2.23 17.41
C VAL A 1124 8.70 -3.54 17.04
N ALA A 1125 8.60 -4.56 17.90
CA ALA A 1125 9.27 -5.86 17.75
C ALA A 1125 9.15 -6.50 16.34
N PRO A 1126 7.97 -6.56 15.69
CA PRO A 1126 7.84 -7.22 14.38
C PRO A 1126 8.40 -6.38 13.21
N LEU A 1127 8.77 -5.13 13.44
CA LEU A 1127 9.20 -4.19 12.39
C LEU A 1127 10.73 -4.05 12.29
N LEU A 1128 11.45 -4.46 13.34
CA LEU A 1128 12.90 -4.34 13.41
C LEU A 1128 13.59 -5.65 13.01
N LYS A 1129 14.79 -5.52 12.45
CA LYS A 1129 15.67 -6.68 12.25
C LYS A 1129 16.14 -7.21 13.62
N PRO A 1130 16.41 -8.52 13.74
CA PRO A 1130 17.00 -9.07 14.96
C PRO A 1130 18.27 -8.31 15.39
N GLY A 1131 18.38 -7.99 16.68
CA GLY A 1131 19.49 -7.23 17.26
C GLY A 1131 19.45 -5.71 17.02
N GLN A 1132 18.55 -5.19 16.18
CA GLN A 1132 18.42 -3.76 15.93
C GLN A 1132 17.63 -3.09 17.06
N LYS A 1133 18.19 -2.03 17.66
CA LYS A 1133 17.46 -1.17 18.62
C LYS A 1133 16.81 0.00 17.89
N TYR A 1134 15.57 0.33 18.24
CA TYR A 1134 14.91 1.55 17.77
C TYR A 1134 15.63 2.79 18.30
N ARG A 1135 16.33 3.52 17.42
CA ARG A 1135 16.91 4.83 17.77
C ARG A 1135 15.80 5.88 17.83
N LYS A 1136 15.46 6.34 19.03
CA LYS A 1136 14.62 7.53 19.22
C LYS A 1136 15.38 8.76 18.70
N TYR A 1137 14.74 9.54 17.85
CA TYR A 1137 15.31 10.81 17.38
C TYR A 1137 15.35 11.82 18.54
N GLY A 1138 16.55 12.15 19.01
CA GLY A 1138 16.77 13.33 19.83
C GLY A 1138 16.66 14.57 18.94
N GLY A 1139 15.60 15.35 19.10
CA GLY A 1139 15.62 16.73 18.60
C GLY A 1139 16.64 17.53 19.43
N THR A 1140 17.50 18.32 18.79
CA THR A 1140 18.32 19.30 19.51
C THR A 1140 17.40 20.24 20.28
N LYS A 1141 17.61 20.36 21.61
CA LYS A 1141 16.80 21.22 22.52
C LYS A 1141 16.64 22.65 21.95
N ILE A 1142 17.66 23.16 21.27
CA ILE A 1142 17.73 24.48 20.63
C ILE A 1142 16.65 24.70 19.56
N MET A 1143 16.34 23.70 18.73
CA MET A 1143 15.36 23.88 17.64
C MET A 1143 13.92 23.83 18.14
N LYS A 1144 13.65 23.12 19.25
CA LYS A 1144 12.34 23.16 19.93
C LYS A 1144 12.06 24.56 20.50
N LEU A 1145 13.10 25.25 20.98
CA LEU A 1145 13.05 26.65 21.41
C LEU A 1145 12.75 27.60 20.23
N LEU A 1146 13.33 27.36 19.06
CA LEU A 1146 13.08 28.16 17.84
C LEU A 1146 11.63 28.05 17.32
N TYR A 1147 10.94 26.91 17.52
CA TYR A 1147 9.49 26.79 17.23
C TYR A 1147 8.62 27.61 18.20
N LEU A 1148 9.11 27.93 19.39
CA LEU A 1148 8.41 28.77 20.37
C LEU A 1148 8.60 30.26 20.09
N LEU A 1149 9.66 30.69 19.38
CA LEU A 1149 9.92 32.13 19.15
C LEU A 1149 8.82 32.86 18.37
N PRO A 1150 8.24 32.33 17.27
CA PRO A 1150 7.11 32.98 16.60
C PRO A 1150 5.87 33.05 17.50
N ILE A 1151 5.71 32.07 18.40
CA ILE A 1151 4.57 31.95 19.31
C ILE A 1151 4.73 32.92 20.50
N LEU A 1152 5.94 33.05 21.04
CA LEU A 1152 6.30 34.04 22.05
C LEU A 1152 6.23 35.46 21.50
N TYR A 1153 6.62 35.66 20.23
CA TYR A 1153 6.46 36.94 19.53
C TYR A 1153 4.98 37.29 19.32
N LEU A 1154 4.14 36.31 18.95
CA LEU A 1154 2.69 36.50 18.87
C LEU A 1154 2.07 36.80 20.25
N PHE A 1155 2.55 36.16 21.32
CA PHE A 1155 2.13 36.41 22.70
C PHE A 1155 2.54 37.81 23.18
N TYR A 1156 3.75 38.27 22.84
CA TYR A 1156 4.21 39.63 23.11
C TYR A 1156 3.33 40.68 22.40
N ILE A 1157 3.01 40.47 21.12
CA ILE A 1157 2.13 41.37 20.36
C ILE A 1157 0.70 41.39 20.93
N LEU A 1158 0.19 40.28 21.45
CA LEU A 1158 -1.19 40.17 21.93
C LEU A 1158 -1.42 40.68 23.36
N PHE A 1159 -0.36 40.83 24.17
CA PHE A 1159 -0.48 41.16 25.59
C PHE A 1159 0.36 42.37 26.03
N PHE A 1160 1.35 42.79 25.25
CA PHE A 1160 2.29 43.85 25.62
C PHE A 1160 2.45 44.96 24.57
N ASN A 1161 1.70 44.89 23.47
CA ASN A 1161 1.33 46.01 22.59
C ASN A 1161 -0.20 46.07 22.52
#